data_AF-A0A538UAK9-F1
#
_entry.id   AF-A0A538UAK9-F1
#
_cell.length_a   1.000
_cell.length_b   1.000
_cell.length_c   1.000
_cell.angle_alpha   90.00
_cell.angle_beta   90.00
_cell.angle_gamma   90.00
#
_symmetry.space_group_name_H-M   'P 1'
#
loop_
_entity.id
_entity.type
_entity.pdbx_description
1 polymer ?
#
loop_
_entity_poly.entity_id
_entity_poly.type
_entity_poly.pdbx_seq_one_letter_code
_entity_poly.pdbx_strand_id
1 'polypeptide(L)'
;MSDLTLGRDGLGDLATAIHREWLVTNGIGGFASGTVSGALTLRYHGLLFAALAPPLARTLLLAKLVERLGPEGDRTELSTDLWGSGAVSPQGHRHLLSFRLEGAIPVWTWAVAGTRLEKRVWMEHGENTTCIEYALGDDGNPTTLSVRALVDHRDLHALTPAAQGTPTVTRAPHGLCVRMDEAAPPLWLAAEGAEAHPGGDWWRDFALPAERERGYDGLTHLFMAGEFIFRLAPGERALIVASTRPGAIAGPLATAAARPRRVAHERMLLDAWRRARPAAALAAPSWVKRLVLAADAFVVERASPGQPNGRTLLAGYPWLTEAGRDAMAALPGLAVATGRHDIARAVLRTWALAADRGRLPDRFPEAGGRPETHALDGSLWLFQAVRAFHAATGDDALLAELFPTLEDIGAWIERGVTPRLGVDPRDGLVRLGADAGAPLSRPLTWMDACVGGLPVTPRYGKPVEVNALWYNALTAMTRFARRLRRPYEAYAEMARRVRHGFGRYWDAEAGALHDVLDGPRGADSALRPNQLLALSLPDSPLPAARRRAVLERCTAHLLVPGGLRSLAPDDPRYRGRGGGGEGERAAAAHQGTAWVWLLPHLALAHHRVHHDRAAALALLEPLGALLERHGVGALPECLDGSPPHAPRGAIAHAWAVGEALHAWHALAAAPARRAARAAPRALSAVEA
;
A
#
# COMPACT_ATOMS: atom_id res chain seq x y z
N MET A 1 -19.93 4.51 14.95
CA MET A 1 -19.30 4.11 13.68
C MET A 1 -19.44 2.60 13.58
N SER A 2 -19.79 2.03 12.43
CA SER A 2 -19.77 0.56 12.31
C SER A 2 -18.32 0.12 12.14
N ASP A 3 -17.78 -0.56 13.14
CA ASP A 3 -16.48 -1.19 13.00
C ASP A 3 -16.57 -2.30 11.94
N LEU A 4 -15.65 -2.28 10.96
CA LEU A 4 -15.37 -3.43 10.10
C LEU A 4 -15.09 -4.63 11.00
N THR A 5 -16.00 -5.59 10.97
CA THR A 5 -16.06 -6.73 11.88
C THR A 5 -16.24 -8.01 11.09
N LEU A 6 -15.36 -8.97 11.36
CA LEU A 6 -15.46 -10.34 10.88
C LEU A 6 -16.01 -11.19 12.02
N GLY A 7 -17.10 -11.90 11.75
CA GLY A 7 -17.73 -12.82 12.70
C GLY A 7 -17.15 -14.23 12.63
N ARG A 8 -17.63 -15.10 13.51
CA ARG A 8 -17.18 -16.48 13.65
C ARG A 8 -17.21 -17.29 12.36
N ASP A 9 -18.21 -17.09 11.51
CA ASP A 9 -18.36 -17.85 10.25
C ASP A 9 -17.15 -17.69 9.32
N GLY A 10 -16.48 -16.53 9.34
CA GLY A 10 -15.27 -16.27 8.56
C GLY A 10 -13.96 -16.53 9.29
N LEU A 11 -14.00 -16.83 10.59
CA LEU A 11 -12.84 -16.99 11.47
C LEU A 11 -12.65 -18.43 11.95
N GLY A 12 -13.73 -19.20 12.06
CA GLY A 12 -13.71 -20.60 12.46
C GLY A 12 -13.21 -21.54 11.37
N ASP A 13 -13.33 -21.16 10.10
CA ASP A 13 -12.63 -21.81 8.99
C ASP A 13 -11.21 -21.24 8.86
N LEU A 14 -10.23 -22.04 9.28
CA LEU A 14 -8.83 -21.65 9.24
C LEU A 14 -8.35 -21.35 7.82
N ALA A 15 -8.82 -22.08 6.81
CA ALA A 15 -8.40 -21.88 5.43
C ALA A 15 -8.76 -20.47 4.94
N THR A 16 -9.93 -19.95 5.32
CA THR A 16 -10.31 -18.56 5.04
C THR A 16 -9.56 -17.56 5.94
N ALA A 17 -9.45 -17.85 7.25
CA ALA A 17 -8.90 -16.91 8.23
C ALA A 17 -7.41 -16.61 8.03
N ILE A 18 -6.62 -17.56 7.49
CA ILE A 18 -5.19 -17.35 7.23
C ILE A 18 -4.88 -16.48 6.01
N HIS A 19 -5.87 -16.21 5.16
CA HIS A 19 -5.74 -15.32 4.00
C HIS A 19 -6.18 -13.88 4.29
N ARG A 20 -6.74 -13.62 5.47
CA ARG A 20 -7.07 -12.27 5.93
C ARG A 20 -5.99 -11.79 6.88
N GLU A 21 -5.35 -10.69 6.52
CA GLU A 21 -4.25 -10.10 7.24
C GLU A 21 -4.65 -8.74 7.83
N TRP A 22 -3.92 -8.29 8.85
CA TRP A 22 -4.09 -6.97 9.47
C TRP A 22 -2.76 -6.23 9.48
N LEU A 23 -2.80 -4.90 9.53
CA LEU A 23 -1.61 -4.05 9.51
C LEU A 23 -1.74 -2.91 10.53
N VAL A 24 -0.66 -2.66 11.25
CA VAL A 24 -0.46 -1.46 12.08
C VAL A 24 0.93 -0.91 11.77
N THR A 25 1.08 0.41 11.64
CA THR A 25 2.37 1.05 11.39
C THR A 25 2.67 2.14 12.42
N ASN A 26 3.92 2.57 12.49
CA ASN A 26 4.42 3.56 13.45
C ASN A 26 4.87 4.89 12.84
N GLY A 27 4.69 5.10 11.52
CA GLY A 27 5.08 6.36 10.87
C GLY A 27 6.59 6.57 10.66
N ILE A 28 7.43 5.56 10.94
CA ILE A 28 8.87 5.57 10.67
C ILE A 28 9.31 4.36 9.85
N GLY A 29 8.37 3.68 9.18
CA GLY A 29 8.60 2.47 8.38
C GLY A 29 8.45 1.15 9.12
N GLY A 30 8.46 1.18 10.46
CA GLY A 30 8.17 0.00 11.29
C GLY A 30 6.68 -0.37 11.27
N PHE A 31 6.41 -1.66 11.46
CA PHE A 31 5.05 -2.18 11.40
C PHE A 31 4.85 -3.46 12.21
N ALA A 32 3.58 -3.79 12.44
CA ALA A 32 3.10 -5.07 12.94
C ALA A 32 2.06 -5.60 11.95
N SER A 33 2.13 -6.88 11.63
CA SER A 33 1.24 -7.54 10.67
C SER A 33 1.10 -9.02 11.00
N GLY A 34 -0.03 -9.62 10.61
CA GLY A 34 -0.28 -11.04 10.77
C GLY A 34 -1.63 -11.44 10.20
N THR A 35 -1.96 -12.72 10.27
CA THR A 35 -3.32 -13.18 9.93
C THR A 35 -4.31 -12.87 11.06
N VAL A 36 -5.60 -12.74 10.73
CA VAL A 36 -6.67 -12.58 11.74
C VAL A 36 -6.79 -13.80 12.66
N SER A 37 -6.35 -14.98 12.21
CA SER A 37 -6.30 -16.21 13.02
C SER A 37 -5.16 -16.24 14.04
N GLY A 38 -4.16 -15.36 13.88
CA GLY A 38 -2.90 -15.38 14.64
C GLY A 38 -1.87 -16.40 14.15
N ALA A 39 -2.19 -17.23 13.16
CA ALA A 39 -1.23 -18.11 12.50
C ALA A 39 -0.24 -17.31 11.65
N LEU A 40 1.02 -17.74 11.64
CA LEU A 40 2.04 -17.22 10.74
C LEU A 40 1.91 -17.96 9.40
N THR A 41 1.82 -17.23 8.29
CA THR A 41 1.83 -17.83 6.93
C THR A 41 2.87 -17.23 6.00
N LEU A 42 3.41 -16.07 6.35
CA LEU A 42 4.42 -15.33 5.61
C LEU A 42 5.60 -14.94 6.51
N ARG A 43 6.78 -14.75 5.92
CA ARG A 43 7.95 -14.20 6.64
C ARG A 43 7.76 -12.75 7.13
N TYR A 44 6.66 -12.13 6.73
CA TYR A 44 6.33 -10.74 7.03
C TYR A 44 5.32 -10.60 8.19
N HIS A 45 5.03 -11.71 8.89
CA HIS A 45 4.16 -11.72 10.08
C HIS A 45 4.98 -11.55 11.35
N GLY A 46 4.58 -10.59 12.17
CA GLY A 46 5.32 -10.10 13.33
C GLY A 46 4.58 -9.01 14.07
N LEU A 47 4.77 -8.93 15.39
CA LEU A 47 4.25 -7.86 16.23
C LEU A 47 5.19 -6.65 16.31
N LEU A 48 6.46 -6.78 15.93
CA LEU A 48 7.38 -5.65 15.79
C LEU A 48 8.42 -5.94 14.71
N PHE A 49 8.20 -5.37 13.52
CA PHE A 49 9.26 -5.07 12.57
C PHE A 49 9.75 -3.65 12.86
N ALA A 50 10.92 -3.53 13.48
CA ALA A 50 11.54 -2.27 13.82
C ALA A 50 12.29 -1.70 12.60
N ALA A 51 12.02 -0.45 12.24
CA ALA A 51 12.85 0.26 11.26
C ALA A 51 14.08 0.81 12.00
N LEU A 52 15.22 0.11 11.87
CA LEU A 52 16.45 0.47 12.58
C LEU A 52 17.20 1.64 11.91
N ALA A 53 16.89 1.92 10.65
CA ALA A 53 17.36 3.09 9.91
C ALA A 53 16.19 3.74 9.15
N PRO A 54 15.23 4.40 9.85
CA PRO A 54 13.96 4.84 9.27
C PRO A 54 14.06 5.53 7.90
N PRO A 55 13.22 5.13 6.91
CA PRO A 55 12.20 4.08 6.97
C PRO A 55 12.69 2.66 6.60
N LEU A 56 14.01 2.47 6.56
CA LEU A 56 14.71 1.26 6.08
C LEU A 56 15.21 0.38 7.23
N ALA A 57 15.96 -0.68 6.88
CA ALA A 57 16.49 -1.69 7.80
C ALA A 57 15.40 -2.24 8.72
N ARG A 58 14.33 -2.76 8.10
CA ARG A 58 13.18 -3.31 8.81
C ARG A 58 13.56 -4.69 9.35
N THR A 59 13.62 -4.83 10.67
CA THR A 59 14.11 -6.03 11.36
C THR A 59 13.01 -6.60 12.25
N LEU A 60 12.71 -7.89 12.11
CA LEU A 60 11.79 -8.57 13.01
C LEU A 60 12.44 -8.71 14.38
N LEU A 61 11.76 -8.23 15.43
CA LEU A 61 12.20 -8.36 16.83
C LEU A 61 11.21 -9.16 17.67
N LEU A 62 9.90 -8.95 17.49
CA LEU A 62 8.85 -9.73 18.15
C LEU A 62 7.98 -10.37 17.07
N ALA A 63 8.02 -11.70 16.97
CA ALA A 63 7.23 -12.44 16.01
C ALA A 63 5.79 -12.60 16.49
N LYS A 64 5.62 -13.13 17.70
CA LYS A 64 4.31 -13.54 18.19
C LYS A 64 4.24 -13.59 19.71
N LEU A 65 3.04 -13.43 20.23
CA LEU A 65 2.67 -13.76 21.60
C LEU A 65 1.77 -15.01 21.58
N VAL A 66 2.04 -15.95 22.48
CA VAL A 66 1.27 -17.20 22.64
C VAL A 66 0.51 -17.13 23.95
N GLU A 67 -0.82 -17.02 23.86
CA GLU A 67 -1.70 -16.77 24.99
C GLU A 67 -2.34 -18.06 25.52
N ARG A 68 -2.43 -18.15 26.85
CA ARG A 68 -3.17 -19.19 27.57
C ARG A 68 -4.05 -18.55 28.63
N LEU A 69 -5.32 -18.92 28.68
CA LEU A 69 -6.30 -18.36 29.61
C LEU A 69 -6.91 -19.47 30.48
N GLY A 70 -6.94 -19.27 31.80
CA GLY A 70 -7.56 -20.18 32.75
C GLY A 70 -6.76 -20.31 34.05
N PRO A 71 -7.32 -21.01 35.07
CA PRO A 71 -6.62 -21.30 36.31
C PRO A 71 -5.36 -22.17 36.08
N GLU A 72 -4.46 -22.23 37.08
CA GLU A 72 -3.29 -23.10 37.01
C GLU A 72 -3.71 -24.59 36.87
N GLY A 73 -3.20 -25.26 35.83
CA GLY A 73 -3.49 -26.67 35.54
C GLY A 73 -4.61 -26.93 34.52
N ASP A 74 -5.48 -25.94 34.26
CA ASP A 74 -6.59 -26.05 33.29
C ASP A 74 -6.66 -24.77 32.44
N ARG A 75 -5.72 -24.64 31.50
CA ARG A 75 -5.57 -23.44 30.64
C ARG A 75 -5.92 -23.76 29.20
N THR A 76 -6.77 -22.92 28.60
CA THR A 76 -7.08 -22.96 27.17
C THR A 76 -6.07 -22.16 26.38
N GLU A 77 -5.52 -22.74 25.30
CA GLU A 77 -4.59 -22.05 24.39
C GLU A 77 -5.36 -21.23 23.34
N LEU A 78 -5.01 -19.95 23.19
CA LEU A 78 -5.73 -19.03 22.30
C LEU A 78 -4.97 -18.70 21.00
N SER A 79 -3.68 -19.05 20.92
CA SER A 79 -2.92 -18.91 19.68
C SER A 79 -3.28 -20.00 18.67
N THR A 80 -2.96 -19.77 17.40
CA THR A 80 -3.03 -20.78 16.35
C THR A 80 -1.68 -20.91 15.68
N ASP A 81 -1.13 -22.11 15.57
CA ASP A 81 0.19 -22.34 14.97
C ASP A 81 0.13 -23.47 13.95
N LEU A 82 0.85 -23.28 12.84
CA LEU A 82 1.00 -24.25 11.76
C LEU A 82 2.40 -24.83 11.85
N TRP A 83 2.52 -26.16 11.84
CA TRP A 83 3.82 -26.84 11.95
C TRP A 83 4.23 -27.50 10.64
N GLY A 84 5.54 -27.66 10.47
CA GLY A 84 6.14 -28.35 9.32
C GLY A 84 5.65 -29.80 9.14
N SER A 85 5.20 -30.43 10.23
CA SER A 85 4.55 -31.75 10.22
C SER A 85 3.15 -31.76 9.60
N GLY A 86 2.57 -30.59 9.32
CA GLY A 86 1.18 -30.42 8.91
C GLY A 86 0.20 -30.29 10.07
N ALA A 87 0.66 -30.39 11.32
CA ALA A 87 -0.19 -30.19 12.49
C ALA A 87 -0.62 -28.73 12.63
N VAL A 88 -1.85 -28.51 13.10
CA VAL A 88 -2.35 -27.22 13.60
C VAL A 88 -2.49 -27.34 15.10
N SER A 89 -1.61 -26.71 15.86
CA SER A 89 -1.62 -26.78 17.32
C SER A 89 -0.83 -25.65 17.96
N PRO A 90 -1.39 -24.86 18.88
CA PRO A 90 -2.79 -24.83 19.29
C PRO A 90 -3.76 -24.44 18.16
N GLN A 91 -5.06 -24.59 18.44
CA GLN A 91 -6.17 -24.31 17.52
C GLN A 91 -7.06 -23.17 18.05
N GLY A 92 -6.45 -22.14 18.62
CA GLY A 92 -7.14 -21.06 19.30
C GLY A 92 -8.13 -20.26 18.45
N HIS A 93 -7.98 -20.27 17.11
CA HIS A 93 -8.94 -19.71 16.16
C HIS A 93 -10.37 -20.26 16.36
N ARG A 94 -10.53 -21.49 16.87
CA ARG A 94 -11.84 -22.09 17.17
C ARG A 94 -12.60 -21.36 18.29
N HIS A 95 -11.87 -20.69 19.17
CA HIS A 95 -12.39 -19.89 20.27
C HIS A 95 -12.58 -18.41 19.89
N LEU A 96 -12.13 -18.01 18.70
CA LEU A 96 -12.23 -16.63 18.23
C LEU A 96 -13.69 -16.32 17.85
N LEU A 97 -14.30 -15.39 18.58
CA LEU A 97 -15.68 -14.96 18.35
C LEU A 97 -15.75 -13.92 17.23
N SER A 98 -14.81 -12.96 17.25
CA SER A 98 -14.76 -11.89 16.27
C SER A 98 -13.37 -11.29 16.14
N PHE A 99 -13.13 -10.72 14.97
CA PHE A 99 -12.03 -9.80 14.69
C PHE A 99 -12.63 -8.49 14.20
N ARG A 100 -12.19 -7.35 14.71
CA ARG A 100 -12.64 -6.03 14.22
C ARG A 100 -11.52 -5.03 14.16
N LEU A 101 -11.73 -3.94 13.42
CA LEU A 101 -10.91 -2.74 13.52
C LEU A 101 -11.65 -1.67 14.33
N GLU A 102 -11.17 -1.36 15.53
CA GLU A 102 -11.56 -0.13 16.25
C GLU A 102 -10.73 1.02 15.68
N GLY A 103 -11.32 1.81 14.78
CA GLY A 103 -10.53 2.74 13.98
C GLY A 103 -9.52 1.98 13.10
N ALA A 104 -8.21 2.09 13.37
CA ALA A 104 -7.17 1.26 12.76
C ALA A 104 -6.47 0.30 13.75
N ILE A 105 -7.04 0.10 14.95
CA ILE A 105 -6.56 -0.86 15.95
C ILE A 105 -7.24 -2.23 15.70
N PRO A 106 -6.50 -3.29 15.34
CA PRO A 106 -7.03 -4.64 15.30
C PRO A 106 -7.39 -5.14 16.71
N VAL A 107 -8.59 -5.71 16.82
CA VAL A 107 -9.16 -6.25 18.06
C VAL A 107 -9.65 -7.67 17.84
N TRP A 108 -9.14 -8.60 18.64
CA TRP A 108 -9.61 -9.98 18.72
C TRP A 108 -10.48 -10.13 19.96
N THR A 109 -11.56 -10.89 19.85
CA THR A 109 -12.37 -11.29 21.00
C THR A 109 -12.47 -12.81 21.03
N TRP A 110 -11.97 -13.44 22.08
CA TRP A 110 -12.18 -14.87 22.35
C TRP A 110 -13.28 -15.06 23.38
N ALA A 111 -14.01 -16.17 23.25
CA ALA A 111 -14.96 -16.63 24.26
C ALA A 111 -14.54 -18.02 24.75
N VAL A 112 -14.21 -18.13 26.03
CA VAL A 112 -13.71 -19.36 26.66
C VAL A 112 -14.32 -19.51 28.04
N ALA A 113 -14.95 -20.66 28.31
CA ALA A 113 -15.52 -21.01 29.61
C ALA A 113 -16.41 -19.92 30.24
N GLY A 114 -17.22 -19.23 29.43
CA GLY A 114 -18.11 -18.15 29.89
C GLY A 114 -17.45 -16.78 30.05
N THR A 115 -16.14 -16.67 29.82
CA THR A 115 -15.37 -15.42 29.91
C THR A 115 -14.99 -14.91 28.52
N ARG A 116 -14.96 -13.59 28.36
CA ARG A 116 -14.45 -12.93 27.15
C ARG A 116 -13.09 -12.30 27.39
N LEU A 117 -12.17 -12.50 26.46
CA LEU A 117 -10.88 -11.83 26.44
C LEU A 117 -10.76 -11.03 25.15
N GLU A 118 -10.46 -9.75 25.26
CA GLU A 118 -10.10 -8.94 24.10
C GLU A 118 -8.60 -8.70 24.03
N LYS A 119 -8.01 -8.78 22.84
CA LYS A 119 -6.64 -8.33 22.56
C LYS A 119 -6.69 -7.17 21.59
N ARG A 120 -5.92 -6.11 21.86
CA ARG A 120 -5.71 -4.97 20.98
C ARG A 120 -4.23 -4.83 20.67
N VAL A 121 -3.90 -4.48 19.42
CA VAL A 121 -2.51 -4.20 19.02
C VAL A 121 -2.42 -2.84 18.36
N TRP A 122 -1.54 -1.96 18.84
CA TRP A 122 -1.21 -0.71 18.16
C TRP A 122 0.27 -0.38 18.31
N MET A 123 0.78 0.55 17.52
CA MET A 123 2.15 1.06 17.65
C MET A 123 2.12 2.54 18.03
N GLU A 124 3.09 2.96 18.83
CA GLU A 124 3.32 4.38 19.11
C GLU A 124 3.90 5.06 17.87
N HIS A 125 3.36 6.22 17.51
CA HIS A 125 3.84 6.98 16.36
C HIS A 125 5.25 7.52 16.63
N GLY A 126 6.16 7.38 15.66
CA GLY A 126 7.55 7.82 15.77
C GLY A 126 8.48 6.82 16.45
N GLU A 127 8.00 5.66 16.90
CA GLU A 127 8.79 4.72 17.70
C GLU A 127 8.68 3.27 17.24
N ASN A 128 9.78 2.53 17.36
CA ASN A 128 9.77 1.06 17.29
C ASN A 128 9.21 0.48 18.60
N THR A 129 7.95 0.80 18.89
CA THR A 129 7.23 0.43 20.12
C THR A 129 5.84 -0.09 19.75
N THR A 130 5.56 -1.36 20.07
CA THR A 130 4.24 -2.00 19.91
C THR A 130 3.61 -2.22 21.29
N CYS A 131 2.35 -1.80 21.42
CA CYS A 131 1.48 -2.05 22.57
C CYS A 131 0.53 -3.21 22.29
N ILE A 132 0.46 -4.16 23.21
CA ILE A 132 -0.47 -5.29 23.17
C ILE A 132 -1.28 -5.29 24.46
N GLU A 133 -2.52 -4.82 24.39
CA GLU A 133 -3.45 -4.77 25.53
C GLU A 133 -4.36 -5.99 25.53
N TYR A 134 -4.52 -6.61 26.68
CA TYR A 134 -5.54 -7.62 26.97
C TYR A 134 -6.56 -7.04 27.93
N ALA A 135 -7.85 -7.25 27.67
CA ALA A 135 -8.93 -6.83 28.55
C ALA A 135 -9.87 -8.01 28.84
N LEU A 136 -10.09 -8.28 30.13
CA LEU A 136 -11.04 -9.28 30.58
C LEU A 136 -12.45 -8.67 30.62
N GLY A 137 -13.44 -9.37 30.08
CA GLY A 137 -14.85 -8.96 30.16
C GLY A 137 -15.36 -8.86 31.59
N ASP A 138 -16.38 -8.04 31.80
CA ASP A 138 -17.05 -7.87 33.11
C ASP A 138 -17.88 -9.11 33.50
N ASP A 139 -18.18 -9.98 32.54
CA ASP A 139 -19.04 -11.16 32.64
C ASP A 139 -18.31 -12.43 33.12
N GLY A 140 -17.00 -12.36 33.35
CA GLY A 140 -16.17 -13.51 33.72
C GLY A 140 -15.90 -13.68 35.21
N ASN A 141 -15.15 -14.75 35.54
CA ASN A 141 -14.51 -14.93 36.85
C ASN A 141 -13.06 -14.44 36.82
N PRO A 142 -12.46 -14.09 37.97
CA PRO A 142 -11.03 -13.86 38.05
C PRO A 142 -10.25 -15.04 37.45
N THR A 143 -9.23 -14.74 36.64
CA THR A 143 -8.50 -15.76 35.88
C THR A 143 -7.03 -15.39 35.74
N THR A 144 -6.23 -16.36 35.30
CA THR A 144 -4.82 -16.15 34.96
C THR A 144 -4.65 -16.10 33.44
N LEU A 145 -3.94 -15.08 32.96
CA LEU A 145 -3.49 -14.95 31.59
C LEU A 145 -1.98 -15.19 31.55
N SER A 146 -1.55 -16.23 30.86
CA SER A 146 -0.14 -16.54 30.56
C SER A 146 0.16 -16.11 29.13
N VAL A 147 1.23 -15.34 28.94
CA VAL A 147 1.64 -14.88 27.61
C VAL A 147 3.12 -15.18 27.39
N ARG A 148 3.43 -16.01 26.40
CA ARG A 148 4.81 -16.31 26.01
C ARG A 148 5.24 -15.47 24.81
N ALA A 149 6.42 -14.88 24.88
CA ALA A 149 6.96 -14.06 23.80
C ALA A 149 7.92 -14.86 22.91
N LEU A 150 7.56 -14.96 21.62
CA LEU A 150 8.38 -15.57 20.59
C LEU A 150 9.07 -14.47 19.77
N VAL A 151 10.40 -14.47 19.77
CA VAL A 151 11.24 -13.43 19.19
C VAL A 151 12.13 -13.99 18.08
N ASP A 152 12.67 -13.08 17.29
CA ASP A 152 13.67 -13.35 16.27
C ASP A 152 14.55 -12.09 16.11
N HIS A 153 15.66 -12.17 15.38
CA HIS A 153 16.39 -11.00 14.89
C HIS A 153 16.84 -11.28 13.47
N ARG A 154 16.02 -10.80 12.51
CA ARG A 154 16.30 -11.00 11.10
C ARG A 154 15.81 -9.85 10.24
N ASP A 155 16.47 -9.72 9.10
CA ASP A 155 16.02 -8.86 8.02
C ASP A 155 14.61 -9.22 7.54
N LEU A 156 13.87 -8.21 7.08
CA LEU A 156 12.51 -8.31 6.56
C LEU A 156 12.36 -9.42 5.51
N HIS A 157 13.34 -9.57 4.62
CA HIS A 157 13.31 -10.51 3.50
C HIS A 157 13.94 -11.86 3.83
N ALA A 158 14.57 -12.04 4.99
CA ALA A 158 15.22 -13.28 5.40
C ALA A 158 14.27 -14.22 6.18
N LEU A 159 14.68 -15.49 6.30
CA LEU A 159 14.16 -16.45 7.27
C LEU A 159 15.33 -16.98 8.09
N THR A 160 15.08 -17.26 9.36
CA THR A 160 16.06 -17.87 10.26
C THR A 160 16.21 -19.36 9.90
N PRO A 161 17.37 -19.83 9.38
CA PRO A 161 17.49 -21.15 8.74
C PRO A 161 17.47 -22.35 9.70
N ALA A 162 17.91 -22.15 10.95
CA ALA A 162 17.88 -23.09 12.08
C ALA A 162 18.42 -22.34 13.32
N ALA A 163 18.14 -22.81 14.54
CA ALA A 163 18.51 -22.15 15.81
C ALA A 163 19.95 -21.61 15.81
N GLN A 164 20.10 -20.29 15.92
CA GLN A 164 21.40 -19.60 15.96
C GLN A 164 21.70 -19.18 17.39
N GLY A 165 22.73 -19.77 17.99
CA GLY A 165 23.22 -19.39 19.32
C GLY A 165 22.18 -19.48 20.45
N THR A 166 22.56 -18.91 21.59
CA THR A 166 21.70 -18.79 22.77
C THR A 166 21.51 -17.31 23.06
N PRO A 167 20.38 -16.71 22.66
CA PRO A 167 20.05 -15.34 23.03
C PRO A 167 20.14 -15.12 24.53
N THR A 168 20.55 -13.92 24.94
CA THR A 168 20.57 -13.54 26.36
C THR A 168 19.24 -12.91 26.74
N VAL A 169 18.58 -13.45 27.78
CA VAL A 169 17.39 -12.88 28.38
C VAL A 169 17.69 -12.47 29.82
N THR A 170 17.55 -11.19 30.12
CA THR A 170 17.73 -10.67 31.48
C THR A 170 16.44 -10.07 32.00
N ARG A 171 16.27 -10.07 33.33
CA ARG A 171 15.19 -9.32 33.98
C ARG A 171 15.45 -7.83 33.81
N ALA A 172 14.40 -7.09 33.47
CA ALA A 172 14.38 -5.64 33.42
C ALA A 172 13.31 -5.11 34.38
N PRO A 173 13.35 -3.81 34.77
CA PRO A 173 12.26 -3.21 35.51
C PRO A 173 10.92 -3.47 34.80
N HIS A 174 9.99 -4.11 35.51
CA HIS A 174 8.67 -4.46 35.00
C HIS A 174 8.66 -5.37 33.76
N GLY A 175 9.69 -6.19 33.52
CA GLY A 175 9.69 -7.07 32.35
C GLY A 175 11.01 -7.79 32.05
N LEU A 176 11.29 -7.97 30.76
CA LEU A 176 12.47 -8.68 30.24
C LEU A 176 13.23 -7.82 29.21
N CYS A 177 14.54 -8.04 29.10
CA CYS A 177 15.38 -7.52 28.04
C CYS A 177 16.00 -8.70 27.29
N VAL A 178 15.86 -8.71 25.97
CA VAL A 178 16.31 -9.80 25.09
C VAL A 178 17.37 -9.27 24.13
N ARG A 179 18.49 -9.98 24.03
CA ARG A 179 19.53 -9.72 23.03
C ARG A 179 19.80 -11.01 22.26
N MET A 180 19.53 -10.99 20.95
CA MET A 180 19.74 -12.16 20.09
C MET A 180 21.23 -12.43 19.87
N ASP A 181 22.02 -11.36 19.73
CA ASP A 181 23.49 -11.36 19.76
C ASP A 181 24.02 -10.00 20.27
N GLU A 182 25.34 -9.81 20.30
CA GLU A 182 25.95 -8.57 20.79
C GLU A 182 25.68 -7.35 19.89
N ALA A 183 25.56 -7.55 18.58
CA ALA A 183 25.37 -6.50 17.59
C ALA A 183 23.89 -6.12 17.40
N ALA A 184 22.97 -7.03 17.74
CA ALA A 184 21.53 -6.81 17.67
C ALA A 184 21.08 -5.74 18.69
N PRO A 185 20.15 -4.84 18.31
CA PRO A 185 19.53 -3.94 19.25
C PRO A 185 18.73 -4.74 20.30
N PRO A 186 18.76 -4.35 21.59
CA PRO A 186 17.98 -5.01 22.62
C PRO A 186 16.49 -4.83 22.38
N LEU A 187 15.72 -5.91 22.55
CA LEU A 187 14.27 -5.87 22.65
C LEU A 187 13.87 -5.82 24.12
N TRP A 188 13.16 -4.76 24.50
CA TRP A 188 12.58 -4.60 25.82
C TRP A 188 11.11 -5.03 25.77
N LEU A 189 10.75 -5.96 26.65
CA LEU A 189 9.39 -6.44 26.84
C LEU A 189 8.92 -6.02 28.23
N ALA A 190 8.23 -4.89 28.31
CA ALA A 190 7.65 -4.40 29.57
C ALA A 190 6.21 -4.92 29.72
N ALA A 191 5.87 -5.34 30.94
CA ALA A 191 4.61 -5.96 31.32
C ALA A 191 4.30 -5.60 32.78
N GLU A 192 3.79 -4.39 32.99
CA GLU A 192 3.50 -3.89 34.34
C GLU A 192 2.42 -4.74 35.02
N GLY A 193 2.67 -5.14 36.26
CA GLY A 193 1.77 -6.03 37.03
C GLY A 193 1.90 -7.52 36.69
N ALA A 194 2.79 -7.91 35.77
CA ALA A 194 3.03 -9.32 35.45
C ALA A 194 4.15 -9.93 36.30
N GLU A 195 4.03 -11.22 36.60
CA GLU A 195 5.18 -12.05 36.97
C GLU A 195 5.92 -12.44 35.69
N ALA A 196 7.14 -11.91 35.50
CA ALA A 196 7.95 -12.17 34.31
C ALA A 196 9.00 -13.26 34.58
N HIS A 197 9.03 -14.28 33.72
CA HIS A 197 9.93 -15.42 33.79
C HIS A 197 10.76 -15.50 32.50
N PRO A 198 12.11 -15.38 32.57
CA PRO A 198 12.96 -15.60 31.41
C PRO A 198 12.77 -17.00 30.81
N GLY A 199 12.72 -17.07 29.49
CA GLY A 199 12.72 -18.31 28.72
C GLY A 199 14.12 -18.73 28.31
N GLY A 200 14.20 -19.62 27.32
CA GLY A 200 15.48 -20.18 26.87
C GLY A 200 15.39 -21.19 25.72
N ASP A 201 14.21 -21.36 25.12
CA ASP A 201 13.95 -22.48 24.20
C ASP A 201 13.67 -22.02 22.78
N TRP A 202 14.27 -22.69 21.80
CA TRP A 202 13.93 -22.52 20.39
C TRP A 202 12.73 -23.40 20.02
N TRP A 203 11.65 -22.77 19.59
CA TRP A 203 10.50 -23.43 18.99
C TRP A 203 10.74 -23.55 17.48
N ARG A 204 10.61 -24.76 16.95
CA ARG A 204 11.11 -25.11 15.61
C ARG A 204 10.00 -25.50 14.66
N ASP A 205 10.25 -25.29 13.37
CA ASP A 205 9.42 -25.81 12.28
C ASP A 205 8.02 -25.19 12.20
N PHE A 206 7.90 -23.88 12.42
CA PHE A 206 6.68 -23.16 12.06
C PHE A 206 6.54 -23.16 10.54
N ALA A 207 5.41 -23.66 10.03
CA ALA A 207 5.11 -23.67 8.61
C ALA A 207 4.55 -22.33 8.14
N LEU A 208 5.09 -21.83 7.03
CA LEU A 208 4.65 -20.61 6.36
C LEU A 208 4.04 -20.97 4.99
N PRO A 209 2.79 -21.47 4.93
CA PRO A 209 2.20 -22.01 3.69
C PRO A 209 2.12 -20.98 2.56
N ALA A 210 1.72 -19.74 2.85
CA ALA A 210 1.65 -18.68 1.84
C ALA A 210 3.05 -18.31 1.30
N GLU A 211 4.11 -18.50 2.09
CA GLU A 211 5.49 -18.32 1.66
C GLU A 211 5.93 -19.44 0.71
N ARG A 212 5.52 -20.69 0.98
CA ARG A 212 5.76 -21.84 0.08
C ARG A 212 5.02 -21.70 -1.24
N GLU A 213 3.77 -21.23 -1.20
CA GLU A 213 2.98 -20.94 -2.42
C GLU A 213 3.66 -19.91 -3.31
N ARG A 214 4.49 -19.03 -2.73
CA ARG A 214 5.30 -18.04 -3.44
C ARG A 214 6.64 -18.60 -3.95
N GLY A 215 6.90 -19.90 -3.76
CA GLY A 215 8.11 -20.58 -4.22
C GLY A 215 9.35 -20.33 -3.36
N TYR A 216 9.18 -19.89 -2.11
CA TYR A 216 10.28 -19.70 -1.16
C TYR A 216 10.29 -20.78 -0.07
N ASP A 217 11.38 -20.81 0.72
CA ASP A 217 11.40 -21.57 1.97
C ASP A 217 10.23 -21.15 2.85
N GLY A 218 9.54 -22.12 3.45
CA GLY A 218 8.38 -21.86 4.29
C GLY A 218 8.44 -22.62 5.61
N LEU A 219 9.60 -22.60 6.23
CA LEU A 219 9.82 -22.98 7.62
C LEU A 219 10.56 -21.87 8.34
N THR A 220 10.21 -21.65 9.60
CA THR A 220 10.92 -20.72 10.48
C THR A 220 11.00 -21.25 11.90
N HIS A 221 11.94 -20.71 12.68
CA HIS A 221 12.18 -21.06 14.07
C HIS A 221 12.19 -19.77 14.88
N LEU A 222 11.60 -19.82 16.08
CA LEU A 222 11.47 -18.64 16.94
C LEU A 222 12.00 -18.96 18.33
N PHE A 223 12.63 -17.98 18.98
CA PHE A 223 13.14 -18.12 20.33
C PHE A 223 12.07 -17.72 21.35
N MET A 224 11.77 -18.58 22.32
CA MET A 224 10.86 -18.28 23.42
C MET A 224 11.63 -17.50 24.49
N ALA A 225 11.49 -16.18 24.44
CA ALA A 225 12.24 -15.26 25.28
C ALA A 225 11.74 -15.24 26.72
N GLY A 226 10.47 -15.53 26.98
CA GLY A 226 9.94 -15.60 28.33
C GLY A 226 8.42 -15.63 28.40
N GLU A 227 7.94 -15.81 29.62
CA GLU A 227 6.52 -15.93 29.98
C GLU A 227 6.14 -14.81 30.96
N PHE A 228 5.02 -14.14 30.67
CA PHE A 228 4.41 -13.11 31.50
C PHE A 228 3.08 -13.64 32.05
N ILE A 229 2.92 -13.64 33.36
CA ILE A 229 1.73 -14.14 34.03
C ILE A 229 0.99 -12.98 34.69
N PHE A 230 -0.25 -12.76 34.26
CA PHE A 230 -1.16 -11.77 34.83
C PHE A 230 -2.30 -12.46 35.56
N ARG A 231 -2.65 -11.94 36.74
CA ARG A 231 -3.88 -12.28 37.46
C ARG A 231 -4.87 -11.16 37.20
N LEU A 232 -6.00 -11.47 36.55
CA LEU A 232 -6.97 -10.49 36.09
C LEU A 232 -8.32 -10.74 36.77
N ALA A 233 -8.86 -9.71 37.41
CA ALA A 233 -10.26 -9.64 37.81
C ALA A 233 -11.15 -9.16 36.65
N PRO A 234 -12.48 -9.38 36.71
CA PRO A 234 -13.41 -8.89 35.69
C PRO A 234 -13.26 -7.38 35.44
N GLY A 235 -13.19 -6.98 34.17
CA GLY A 235 -12.97 -5.59 33.75
C GLY A 235 -11.51 -5.10 33.79
N GLU A 236 -10.57 -5.88 34.35
CA GLU A 236 -9.15 -5.51 34.40
C GLU A 236 -8.45 -5.68 33.05
N ARG A 237 -7.29 -5.02 32.94
CA ARG A 237 -6.48 -5.00 31.72
C ARG A 237 -5.03 -5.28 32.03
N ALA A 238 -4.38 -5.95 31.09
CA ALA A 238 -2.93 -6.16 31.06
C ALA A 238 -2.34 -5.51 29.80
N LEU A 239 -1.17 -4.91 29.91
CA LEU A 239 -0.44 -4.34 28.79
C LEU A 239 0.95 -4.97 28.70
N ILE A 240 1.31 -5.47 27.51
CA ILE A 240 2.69 -5.79 27.14
C ILE A 240 3.16 -4.75 26.12
N VAL A 241 4.33 -4.16 26.37
CA VAL A 241 4.98 -3.20 25.49
C VAL A 241 6.29 -3.79 24.98
N ALA A 242 6.41 -3.93 23.67
CA ALA A 242 7.62 -4.38 22.99
C ALA A 242 8.31 -3.17 22.35
N SER A 243 9.56 -2.88 22.73
CA SER A 243 10.26 -1.69 22.25
C SER A 243 11.76 -1.90 22.07
N THR A 244 12.38 -1.14 21.17
CA THR A 244 13.85 -1.01 21.12
C THR A 244 14.41 -0.02 22.15
N ARG A 245 13.55 0.64 22.94
CA ARG A 245 13.95 1.61 23.98
C ARG A 245 13.65 1.08 25.38
N PRO A 246 14.61 1.17 26.33
CA PRO A 246 14.33 0.85 27.72
C PRO A 246 13.31 1.82 28.31
N GLY A 247 12.37 1.31 29.10
CA GLY A 247 11.37 2.14 29.80
C GLY A 247 10.32 2.79 28.90
N ALA A 248 10.20 2.35 27.64
CA ALA A 248 9.11 2.80 26.76
C ALA A 248 7.75 2.50 27.41
N ILE A 249 6.92 3.53 27.57
CA ILE A 249 5.59 3.44 28.20
C ILE A 249 5.67 2.74 29.58
N ALA A 250 6.60 3.19 30.43
CA ALA A 250 6.73 2.66 31.78
C ALA A 250 5.88 3.42 32.79
N GLY A 251 5.22 2.68 33.67
CA GLY A 251 4.46 3.18 34.81
C GLY A 251 2.97 3.45 34.51
N PRO A 252 2.13 3.56 35.56
CA PRO A 252 0.68 3.48 35.40
C PRO A 252 0.08 4.58 34.53
N LEU A 253 0.61 5.81 34.64
CA LEU A 253 0.13 6.96 33.86
C LEU A 253 0.48 6.83 32.36
N ALA A 254 1.70 6.38 32.04
CA ALA A 254 2.13 6.21 30.67
C ALA A 254 1.34 5.08 29.98
N THR A 255 1.17 3.96 30.69
CA THR A 255 0.33 2.81 30.32
C THR A 255 -1.11 3.23 30.05
N ALA A 256 -1.74 3.95 30.97
CA ALA A 256 -3.13 4.42 30.82
C ALA A 256 -3.31 5.41 29.66
N ALA A 257 -2.27 6.19 29.32
CA ALA A 257 -2.33 7.19 28.26
C ALA A 257 -2.01 6.65 26.86
N ALA A 258 -1.42 5.45 26.71
CA ALA A 258 -0.98 4.91 25.43
C ALA A 258 -2.14 4.75 24.41
N ARG A 259 -3.20 4.04 24.78
CA ARG A 259 -4.36 3.85 23.90
C ARG A 259 -5.08 5.18 23.59
N PRO A 260 -5.36 6.06 24.57
CA PRO A 260 -5.90 7.40 24.29
C PRO A 260 -5.05 8.22 23.29
N ARG A 261 -3.71 8.17 23.33
CA ARG A 261 -2.86 8.86 22.34
C ARG A 261 -3.12 8.34 20.93
N ARG A 262 -3.20 7.01 20.75
CA ARG A 262 -3.52 6.40 19.46
C ARG A 262 -4.90 6.81 18.94
N VAL A 263 -5.92 6.77 19.80
CA VAL A 263 -7.29 7.20 19.44
C VAL A 263 -7.34 8.69 19.09
N ALA A 264 -6.60 9.53 19.82
CA ALA A 264 -6.51 10.96 19.54
C ALA A 264 -5.85 11.23 18.18
N HIS A 265 -4.82 10.49 17.81
CA HIS A 265 -4.20 10.55 16.48
C HIS A 265 -5.20 10.21 15.36
N GLU A 266 -5.92 9.10 15.47
CA GLU A 266 -6.92 8.72 14.46
C GLU A 266 -8.07 9.74 14.34
N ARG A 267 -8.50 10.30 15.47
CA ARG A 267 -9.47 11.40 15.48
C ARG A 267 -8.94 12.63 14.76
N MET A 268 -7.68 12.99 14.98
CA MET A 268 -7.02 14.11 14.31
C MET A 268 -7.04 13.94 12.78
N LEU A 269 -6.75 12.73 12.29
CA LEU A 269 -6.79 12.40 10.86
C LEU A 269 -8.19 12.61 10.25
N LEU A 270 -9.22 12.06 10.90
CA LEU A 270 -10.59 12.18 10.44
C LEU A 270 -11.09 13.63 10.51
N ASP A 271 -10.71 14.38 11.55
CA ASP A 271 -11.09 15.78 11.71
C ASP A 271 -10.38 16.68 10.68
N ALA A 272 -9.11 16.42 10.34
CA ALA A 272 -8.41 17.11 9.25
C ALA A 272 -9.13 16.91 7.91
N TRP A 273 -9.52 15.67 7.62
CA TRP A 273 -10.26 15.35 6.41
C TRP A 273 -11.65 16.02 6.38
N ARG A 274 -12.41 15.97 7.47
CA ARG A 274 -13.72 16.63 7.58
C ARG A 274 -13.61 18.14 7.38
N ARG A 275 -12.58 18.78 7.93
CA ARG A 275 -12.33 20.23 7.72
C ARG A 275 -12.01 20.54 6.26
N ALA A 276 -11.17 19.73 5.61
CA ALA A 276 -10.79 19.96 4.22
C ALA A 276 -11.91 19.66 3.21
N ARG A 277 -12.84 18.75 3.56
CA ARG A 277 -13.88 18.21 2.66
C ARG A 277 -15.22 17.97 3.37
N PRO A 278 -15.88 18.98 3.97
CA PRO A 278 -17.03 18.78 4.86
C PRO A 278 -18.22 18.08 4.17
N ALA A 279 -18.62 18.55 2.99
CA ALA A 279 -19.75 17.98 2.24
C ALA A 279 -19.47 16.54 1.78
N ALA A 280 -18.24 16.27 1.30
CA ALA A 280 -17.85 14.92 0.91
C ALA A 280 -17.80 14.00 2.14
N ALA A 281 -17.13 14.40 3.22
CA ALA A 281 -17.00 13.61 4.44
C ALA A 281 -18.35 13.21 5.06
N LEU A 282 -19.37 14.09 4.93
CA LEU A 282 -20.74 13.79 5.35
C LEU A 282 -21.40 12.70 4.49
N ALA A 283 -21.25 12.78 3.17
CA ALA A 283 -21.81 11.82 2.20
C ALA A 283 -20.98 10.55 2.01
N ALA A 284 -19.80 10.47 2.65
CA ALA A 284 -18.86 9.39 2.46
C ALA A 284 -19.38 8.05 3.03
N PRO A 285 -19.35 6.96 2.22
CA PRO A 285 -19.59 5.62 2.74
C PRO A 285 -18.50 5.22 3.75
N SER A 286 -18.78 4.22 4.58
CA SER A 286 -17.88 3.76 5.64
C SER A 286 -16.50 3.35 5.12
N TRP A 287 -16.44 2.72 3.95
CA TRP A 287 -15.18 2.29 3.34
C TRP A 287 -14.24 3.46 3.01
N VAL A 288 -14.78 4.62 2.60
CA VAL A 288 -13.95 5.82 2.35
C VAL A 288 -13.34 6.33 3.65
N LYS A 289 -14.11 6.33 4.74
CA LYS A 289 -13.62 6.72 6.07
C LYS A 289 -12.50 5.80 6.54
N ARG A 290 -12.58 4.49 6.23
CA ARG A 290 -11.50 3.54 6.48
C ARG A 290 -10.25 3.84 5.65
N LEU A 291 -10.40 4.16 4.37
CA LEU A 291 -9.26 4.54 3.53
C LEU A 291 -8.56 5.81 4.01
N VAL A 292 -9.29 6.77 4.59
CA VAL A 292 -8.68 7.97 5.20
C VAL A 292 -7.75 7.60 6.36
N LEU A 293 -8.13 6.61 7.18
CA LEU A 293 -7.24 6.08 8.23
C LEU A 293 -6.08 5.28 7.63
N ALA A 294 -6.36 4.39 6.66
CA ALA A 294 -5.34 3.59 5.98
C ALA A 294 -4.29 4.45 5.27
N ALA A 295 -4.67 5.64 4.79
CA ALA A 295 -3.75 6.56 4.14
C ALA A 295 -2.63 7.05 5.06
N ASP A 296 -2.78 6.97 6.38
CA ASP A 296 -1.71 7.29 7.34
C ASP A 296 -0.63 6.23 7.39
N ALA A 297 -0.98 4.97 7.09
CA ALA A 297 -0.06 3.85 7.20
C ALA A 297 1.21 4.02 6.34
N PHE A 298 1.07 4.67 5.17
CA PHE A 298 2.14 4.83 4.19
C PHE A 298 3.03 6.05 4.42
N VAL A 299 2.63 7.00 5.28
CA VAL A 299 3.40 8.21 5.52
C VAL A 299 4.51 7.90 6.52
N VAL A 300 5.76 8.09 6.12
CA VAL A 300 6.91 7.81 6.98
C VAL A 300 7.90 8.97 7.03
N GLU A 301 8.62 9.05 8.15
CA GLU A 301 9.73 9.97 8.32
C GLU A 301 10.91 9.59 7.42
N ARG A 302 11.52 10.61 6.83
CA ARG A 302 12.73 10.48 6.02
C ARG A 302 13.62 11.68 6.26
N ALA A 303 14.53 11.54 7.22
CA ALA A 303 15.58 12.53 7.39
C ALA A 303 16.57 12.43 6.22
N SER A 304 16.91 13.56 5.62
CA SER A 304 18.01 13.66 4.65
C SER A 304 18.87 14.90 4.95
N PRO A 305 20.12 14.95 4.46
CA PRO A 305 20.86 16.21 4.42
C PRO A 305 20.01 17.29 3.72
N GLY A 306 19.69 18.37 4.41
CA GLY A 306 18.81 19.45 3.92
C GLY A 306 17.33 19.33 4.27
N GLN A 307 16.86 18.17 4.75
CA GLN A 307 15.49 17.96 5.26
C GLN A 307 15.49 17.02 6.47
N PRO A 308 15.91 17.49 7.66
CA PRO A 308 15.94 16.66 8.87
C PRO A 308 14.55 16.15 9.28
N ASN A 309 13.50 16.92 8.98
CA ASN A 309 12.09 16.57 9.24
C ASN A 309 11.36 16.15 7.95
N GLY A 310 12.08 15.57 6.99
CA GLY A 310 11.51 15.13 5.71
C GLY A 310 10.46 14.03 5.90
N ARG A 311 9.57 13.91 4.91
CA ARG A 311 8.53 12.88 4.87
C ARG A 311 8.54 12.24 3.49
N THR A 312 8.20 10.97 3.45
CA THR A 312 8.09 10.20 2.22
C THR A 312 6.90 9.25 2.31
N LEU A 313 6.66 8.50 1.22
CA LEU A 313 5.62 7.49 1.16
C LEU A 313 6.25 6.14 0.84
N LEU A 314 5.92 5.12 1.62
CA LEU A 314 6.16 3.73 1.23
C LEU A 314 5.14 3.30 0.19
N ALA A 315 5.56 2.54 -0.83
CA ALA A 315 4.66 2.06 -1.89
C ALA A 315 3.65 1.03 -1.35
N GLY A 316 4.00 0.30 -0.28
CA GLY A 316 3.06 -0.61 0.37
C GLY A 316 3.69 -1.53 1.42
N TYR A 317 2.85 -2.33 2.04
CA TYR A 317 3.24 -3.28 3.07
C TYR A 317 2.83 -4.72 2.68
N PRO A 318 3.64 -5.72 3.08
CA PRO A 318 4.76 -5.57 4.03
C PRO A 318 6.16 -5.42 3.39
N TRP A 319 6.31 -5.68 2.09
CA TRP A 319 7.65 -5.81 1.45
C TRP A 319 8.06 -4.67 0.53
N LEU A 320 7.20 -3.68 0.26
CA LEU A 320 7.55 -2.59 -0.66
C LEU A 320 8.28 -1.47 0.09
N THR A 321 9.20 -0.81 -0.60
CA THR A 321 9.92 0.37 -0.13
C THR A 321 9.34 1.63 -0.77
N GLU A 322 10.03 2.76 -0.66
CA GLU A 322 9.70 4.00 -1.35
C GLU A 322 9.91 3.86 -2.86
N ALA A 323 8.91 4.25 -3.65
CA ALA A 323 9.01 4.33 -5.11
C ALA A 323 8.44 5.67 -5.61
N GLY A 324 9.20 6.38 -6.44
CA GLY A 324 8.84 7.75 -6.84
C GLY A 324 7.52 7.82 -7.62
N ARG A 325 7.28 6.84 -8.50
CA ARG A 325 6.03 6.70 -9.24
C ARG A 325 4.82 6.56 -8.30
N ASP A 326 4.86 5.55 -7.44
CA ASP A 326 3.80 5.23 -6.48
C ASP A 326 3.54 6.39 -5.53
N ALA A 327 4.61 7.00 -5.00
CA ALA A 327 4.51 8.15 -4.11
C ALA A 327 3.80 9.32 -4.79
N MET A 328 4.22 9.70 -6.00
CA MET A 328 3.65 10.85 -6.70
C MET A 328 2.22 10.61 -7.19
N ALA A 329 1.90 9.39 -7.63
CA ALA A 329 0.54 9.04 -8.03
C ALA A 329 -0.40 8.96 -6.80
N ALA A 330 0.06 8.43 -5.67
CA ALA A 330 -0.75 8.29 -4.47
C ALA A 330 -0.95 9.61 -3.69
N LEU A 331 0.02 10.53 -3.74
CA LEU A 331 0.04 11.74 -2.91
C LEU A 331 -1.24 12.60 -2.96
N PRO A 332 -1.87 12.83 -4.14
CA PRO A 332 -3.13 13.56 -4.24
C PRO A 332 -4.25 12.97 -3.39
N GLY A 333 -4.33 11.65 -3.29
CA GLY A 333 -5.33 10.99 -2.46
C GLY A 333 -4.91 10.88 -1.01
N LEU A 334 -3.69 10.39 -0.76
CA LEU A 334 -3.22 10.09 0.58
C LEU A 334 -3.13 11.34 1.45
N ALA A 335 -2.60 12.45 0.93
CA ALA A 335 -2.34 13.65 1.72
C ALA A 335 -3.18 14.86 1.29
N VAL A 336 -3.36 15.11 -0.01
CA VAL A 336 -4.08 16.32 -0.46
C VAL A 336 -5.59 16.22 -0.21
N ALA A 337 -6.21 15.11 -0.62
CA ALA A 337 -7.65 14.90 -0.46
C ALA A 337 -8.06 14.73 1.02
N THR A 338 -7.16 14.21 1.86
CA THR A 338 -7.36 14.04 3.32
C THR A 338 -7.07 15.31 4.12
N GLY A 339 -6.66 16.41 3.47
CA GLY A 339 -6.40 17.69 4.14
C GLY A 339 -5.04 17.78 4.86
N ARG A 340 -4.16 16.80 4.65
CA ARG A 340 -2.83 16.73 5.29
C ARG A 340 -1.78 17.42 4.40
N HIS A 341 -1.99 18.71 4.15
CA HIS A 341 -1.21 19.48 3.17
C HIS A 341 0.25 19.67 3.58
N ASP A 342 0.56 19.72 4.87
CA ASP A 342 1.94 19.81 5.34
C ASP A 342 2.74 18.55 5.03
N ILE A 343 2.11 17.37 5.13
CA ILE A 343 2.71 16.11 4.70
C ILE A 343 2.95 16.14 3.18
N ALA A 344 1.95 16.58 2.40
CA ALA A 344 2.09 16.68 0.95
C ALA A 344 3.25 17.61 0.55
N ARG A 345 3.39 18.76 1.23
CA ARG A 345 4.49 19.71 1.02
C ARG A 345 5.85 19.07 1.31
N ALA A 346 5.98 18.40 2.45
CA ALA A 346 7.22 17.73 2.83
C ALA A 346 7.62 16.65 1.80
N VAL A 347 6.67 15.79 1.41
CA VAL A 347 6.91 14.74 0.40
C VAL A 347 7.33 15.33 -0.95
N LEU A 348 6.63 16.35 -1.45
CA LEU A 348 6.99 17.00 -2.72
C LEU A 348 8.43 17.55 -2.69
N ARG A 349 8.82 18.20 -1.59
CA ARG A 349 10.18 18.72 -1.44
C ARG A 349 11.22 17.59 -1.34
N THR A 350 10.92 16.51 -0.62
CA THR A 350 11.82 15.35 -0.50
C THR A 350 12.13 14.74 -1.86
N TRP A 351 11.10 14.54 -2.70
CA TRP A 351 11.28 13.96 -4.03
C TRP A 351 11.88 14.95 -5.04
N ALA A 352 11.53 16.24 -4.96
CA ALA A 352 12.12 17.26 -5.82
C ALA A 352 13.63 17.41 -5.59
N LEU A 353 14.10 17.34 -4.33
CA LEU A 353 15.53 17.34 -4.01
C LEU A 353 16.27 16.09 -4.50
N ALA A 354 15.56 14.96 -4.60
CA ALA A 354 16.14 13.69 -5.05
C ALA A 354 16.16 13.53 -6.58
N ALA A 355 15.56 14.48 -7.33
CA ALA A 355 15.54 14.44 -8.78
C ALA A 355 16.96 14.59 -9.35
N ASP A 356 17.35 13.70 -10.25
CA ASP A 356 18.64 13.74 -10.94
C ASP A 356 18.46 13.51 -12.44
N ARG A 357 19.02 14.42 -13.24
CA ARG A 357 19.01 14.35 -14.72
C ARG A 357 17.63 14.03 -15.33
N GLY A 358 16.60 14.72 -14.85
CA GLY A 358 15.21 14.57 -15.31
C GLY A 358 14.47 13.35 -14.76
N ARG A 359 15.05 12.62 -13.81
CA ARG A 359 14.47 11.40 -13.24
C ARG A 359 14.30 11.50 -11.73
N LEU A 360 13.12 11.11 -11.25
CA LEU A 360 12.95 10.72 -9.85
C LEU A 360 13.54 9.32 -9.62
N PRO A 361 13.96 9.01 -8.39
CA PRO A 361 14.29 7.65 -8.01
C PRO A 361 13.11 6.68 -8.19
N ASP A 362 13.39 5.52 -8.79
CA ASP A 362 12.45 4.39 -8.86
C ASP A 362 12.35 3.70 -7.52
N ARG A 363 13.48 3.56 -6.81
CA ARG A 363 13.54 3.00 -5.46
C ARG A 363 14.69 3.55 -4.65
N PHE A 364 14.49 3.60 -3.34
CA PHE A 364 15.57 3.73 -2.36
C PHE A 364 15.93 2.33 -1.82
N PRO A 365 17.20 1.87 -1.94
CA PRO A 365 17.60 0.54 -1.46
C PRO A 365 17.46 0.39 0.06
N GLU A 366 17.00 -0.78 0.54
CA GLU A 366 16.87 -1.05 1.98
C GLU A 366 18.18 -0.98 2.75
N ALA A 367 19.29 -1.43 2.15
CA ALA A 367 20.62 -1.36 2.74
C ALA A 367 21.22 0.06 2.75
N GLY A 368 20.48 1.07 2.26
CA GLY A 368 20.99 2.40 1.96
C GLY A 368 21.81 2.43 0.66
N GLY A 369 22.18 3.64 0.20
CA GLY A 369 23.00 3.84 -1.00
C GLY A 369 22.39 4.78 -2.03
N ARG A 370 22.97 4.81 -3.23
CA ARG A 370 22.48 5.66 -4.33
C ARG A 370 21.13 5.15 -4.82
N PRO A 371 20.13 6.03 -4.98
CA PRO A 371 18.83 5.61 -5.50
C PRO A 371 18.93 5.14 -6.95
N GLU A 372 18.11 4.16 -7.32
CA GLU A 372 18.04 3.70 -8.69
C GLU A 372 17.13 4.61 -9.51
N THR A 373 17.57 4.97 -10.73
CA THR A 373 16.88 5.93 -11.61
C THR A 373 16.87 5.43 -13.05
N HIS A 374 15.76 4.84 -13.46
CA HIS A 374 15.58 4.18 -14.74
C HIS A 374 14.30 4.66 -15.43
N ALA A 375 13.17 4.76 -14.72
CA ALA A 375 11.90 5.13 -15.35
C ALA A 375 11.70 6.66 -15.48
N LEU A 376 11.01 7.08 -16.55
CA LEU A 376 10.63 8.48 -16.76
C LEU A 376 9.24 8.82 -16.23
N ASP A 377 8.36 7.83 -16.13
CA ASP A 377 6.97 8.05 -15.75
C ASP A 377 6.83 8.58 -14.31
N GLY A 378 7.70 8.15 -13.40
CA GLY A 378 7.77 8.69 -12.04
C GLY A 378 7.94 10.22 -12.01
N SER A 379 8.85 10.76 -12.82
CA SER A 379 9.02 12.22 -12.97
C SER A 379 7.78 12.90 -13.52
N LEU A 380 7.05 12.28 -14.44
CA LEU A 380 5.85 12.88 -15.01
C LEU A 380 4.68 12.91 -14.00
N TRP A 381 4.61 11.93 -13.10
CA TRP A 381 3.66 11.94 -11.99
C TRP A 381 3.93 13.08 -11.00
N LEU A 382 5.18 13.53 -10.82
CA LEU A 382 5.49 14.70 -9.97
C LEU A 382 4.73 15.96 -10.43
N PHE A 383 4.64 16.21 -11.75
CA PHE A 383 3.86 17.34 -12.28
C PHE A 383 2.38 17.23 -11.88
N GLN A 384 1.82 16.02 -11.88
CA GLN A 384 0.44 15.78 -11.46
C GLN A 384 0.26 15.98 -9.96
N ALA A 385 1.22 15.53 -9.15
CA ALA A 385 1.21 15.73 -7.70
C ALA A 385 1.27 17.22 -7.33
N VAL A 386 2.20 17.98 -7.93
CA VAL A 386 2.31 19.44 -7.72
C VAL A 386 1.05 20.17 -8.20
N ARG A 387 0.50 19.78 -9.36
CA ARG A 387 -0.76 20.36 -9.87
C ARG A 387 -1.92 20.09 -8.93
N ALA A 388 -2.08 18.87 -8.45
CA ALA A 388 -3.16 18.51 -7.53
C ALA A 388 -3.02 19.24 -6.19
N PHE A 389 -1.79 19.36 -5.67
CA PHE A 389 -1.49 20.14 -4.47
C PHE A 389 -1.85 21.62 -4.66
N HIS A 390 -1.30 22.27 -5.69
CA HIS A 390 -1.54 23.69 -5.96
C HIS A 390 -3.03 23.98 -6.19
N ALA A 391 -3.74 23.12 -6.93
CA ALA A 391 -5.19 23.27 -7.13
C ALA A 391 -5.99 23.19 -5.82
N ALA A 392 -5.50 22.47 -4.81
CA ALA A 392 -6.15 22.32 -3.52
C ALA A 392 -5.79 23.43 -2.52
N THR A 393 -4.60 24.03 -2.62
CA THR A 393 -4.05 24.95 -1.61
C THR A 393 -3.89 26.39 -2.09
N GLY A 394 -3.70 26.60 -3.39
CA GLY A 394 -3.30 27.90 -3.94
C GLY A 394 -1.90 28.36 -3.51
N ASP A 395 -1.06 27.46 -3.01
CA ASP A 395 0.28 27.74 -2.46
C ASP A 395 1.27 28.10 -3.59
N ASP A 396 1.21 29.37 -4.04
CA ASP A 396 2.10 29.91 -5.07
C ASP A 396 3.58 29.93 -4.63
N ALA A 397 3.84 29.99 -3.32
CA ALA A 397 5.20 29.98 -2.77
C ALA A 397 5.87 28.62 -2.98
N LEU A 398 5.21 27.53 -2.60
CA LEU A 398 5.73 26.18 -2.89
C LEU A 398 5.81 25.93 -4.39
N LEU A 399 4.84 26.40 -5.17
CA LEU A 399 4.91 26.27 -6.63
C LEU A 399 6.15 26.96 -7.19
N ALA A 400 6.45 28.20 -6.76
CA ALA A 400 7.64 28.93 -7.16
C ALA A 400 8.93 28.23 -6.74
N GLU A 401 8.95 27.62 -5.55
CA GLU A 401 10.07 26.83 -5.04
C GLU A 401 10.34 25.58 -5.91
N LEU A 402 9.29 24.84 -6.30
CA LEU A 402 9.41 23.59 -7.06
C LEU A 402 9.54 23.82 -8.59
N PHE A 403 9.16 24.99 -9.09
CA PHE A 403 9.15 25.29 -10.52
C PHE A 403 10.50 25.05 -11.22
N PRO A 404 11.68 25.46 -10.68
CA PRO A 404 12.97 25.20 -11.31
C PRO A 404 13.26 23.70 -11.48
N THR A 405 12.87 22.86 -10.53
CA THR A 405 13.02 21.40 -10.64
C THR A 405 12.12 20.84 -11.74
N LEU A 406 10.87 21.29 -11.83
CA LEU A 406 9.95 20.87 -12.90
C LEU A 406 10.44 21.32 -14.28
N GLU A 407 11.00 22.53 -14.36
CA GLU A 407 11.61 23.07 -15.58
C GLU A 407 12.84 22.25 -16.01
N ASP A 408 13.75 21.93 -15.09
CA ASP A 408 14.92 21.08 -15.39
C ASP A 408 14.52 19.69 -15.85
N ILE A 409 13.54 19.06 -15.18
CA ILE A 409 12.99 17.76 -15.60
C ILE A 409 12.44 17.83 -17.02
N GLY A 410 11.61 18.84 -17.32
CA GLY A 410 11.05 19.04 -18.66
C GLY A 410 12.14 19.24 -19.72
N ALA A 411 13.14 20.06 -19.41
CA ALA A 411 14.26 20.32 -20.30
C ALA A 411 15.12 19.06 -20.54
N TRP A 412 15.28 18.17 -19.56
CA TRP A 412 16.01 16.89 -19.73
C TRP A 412 15.26 15.95 -20.66
N ILE A 413 13.93 15.86 -20.50
CA ILE A 413 13.08 15.03 -21.36
C ILE A 413 13.07 15.56 -22.80
N GLU A 414 13.00 16.89 -22.97
CA GLU A 414 13.00 17.52 -24.29
C GLU A 414 14.30 17.29 -25.05
N ARG A 415 15.47 17.58 -24.43
CA ARG A 415 16.77 17.39 -25.09
C ARG A 415 17.15 15.91 -25.30
N GLY A 416 16.53 15.04 -24.52
CA GLY A 416 16.88 13.63 -24.40
C GLY A 416 17.77 13.37 -23.19
N VAL A 417 17.27 12.55 -22.27
CA VAL A 417 18.03 12.01 -21.12
C VAL A 417 19.14 11.08 -21.63
N THR A 418 18.84 10.33 -22.69
CA THR A 418 19.82 9.62 -23.54
C THR A 418 19.42 9.80 -25.00
N PRO A 419 20.28 9.45 -25.99
CA PRO A 419 19.91 9.56 -27.41
C PRO A 419 18.64 8.80 -27.82
N ARG A 420 18.26 7.78 -27.03
CA ARG A 420 17.07 6.94 -27.28
C ARG A 420 15.93 7.18 -26.29
N LEU A 421 16.14 8.06 -25.30
CA LEU A 421 15.19 8.43 -24.26
C LEU A 421 14.94 9.94 -24.28
N GLY A 422 13.86 10.39 -24.92
CA GLY A 422 13.57 11.81 -25.09
C GLY A 422 12.43 12.11 -26.05
N VAL A 423 12.17 13.39 -26.28
CA VAL A 423 11.14 13.85 -27.23
C VAL A 423 11.58 13.60 -28.69
N ASP A 424 10.71 12.99 -29.48
CA ASP A 424 10.87 12.90 -30.93
C ASP A 424 10.41 14.22 -31.58
N PRO A 425 11.30 14.97 -32.27
CA PRO A 425 10.95 16.28 -32.83
C PRO A 425 9.89 16.21 -33.93
N ARG A 426 9.64 15.04 -34.53
CA ARG A 426 8.66 14.88 -35.63
C ARG A 426 7.22 14.98 -35.16
N ASP A 427 6.94 14.54 -33.94
CA ASP A 427 5.57 14.46 -33.41
C ASP A 427 5.44 14.99 -31.97
N GLY A 428 6.54 15.38 -31.34
CA GLY A 428 6.57 15.89 -29.97
C GLY A 428 6.42 14.81 -28.90
N LEU A 429 6.31 13.53 -29.27
CA LEU A 429 6.07 12.43 -28.34
C LEU A 429 7.36 11.96 -27.67
N VAL A 430 7.29 11.62 -26.39
CA VAL A 430 8.38 10.99 -25.64
C VAL A 430 8.55 9.56 -26.11
N ARG A 431 9.77 9.26 -26.57
CA ARG A 431 10.26 7.94 -26.94
C ARG A 431 11.12 7.37 -25.82
N LEU A 432 10.89 6.10 -25.48
CA LEU A 432 11.68 5.27 -24.59
C LEU A 432 12.46 4.23 -25.41
N GLY A 433 13.76 4.13 -25.24
CA GLY A 433 14.58 3.11 -25.89
C GLY A 433 15.79 2.76 -25.05
N ALA A 434 16.29 1.53 -25.21
CA ALA A 434 17.56 1.09 -24.64
C ALA A 434 18.74 1.68 -25.43
N ASP A 435 19.86 1.96 -24.76
CA ASP A 435 21.07 2.47 -25.40
C ASP A 435 21.61 1.49 -26.47
N ALA A 436 22.26 2.01 -27.51
CA ALA A 436 22.77 1.17 -28.60
C ALA A 436 23.83 0.18 -28.09
N GLY A 437 23.65 -1.11 -28.37
CA GLY A 437 24.55 -2.18 -27.91
C GLY A 437 24.27 -2.68 -26.50
N ALA A 438 23.41 -2.01 -25.73
CA ALA A 438 22.91 -2.55 -24.47
C ALA A 438 21.74 -3.52 -24.76
N PRO A 439 21.71 -4.72 -24.17
CA PRO A 439 20.55 -5.59 -24.30
C PRO A 439 19.29 -4.88 -23.80
N LEU A 440 18.14 -5.18 -24.41
CA LEU A 440 16.80 -4.75 -23.98
C LEU A 440 16.52 -5.35 -22.59
N SER A 441 17.08 -4.74 -21.55
CA SER A 441 17.29 -5.36 -20.25
C SER A 441 16.64 -4.59 -19.10
N ARG A 442 15.96 -3.47 -19.38
CA ARG A 442 15.37 -2.64 -18.32
C ARG A 442 13.93 -2.24 -18.61
N PRO A 443 13.02 -2.39 -17.64
CA PRO A 443 11.69 -1.83 -17.74
C PRO A 443 11.74 -0.31 -17.52
N LEU A 444 10.97 0.45 -18.31
CA LEU A 444 10.99 1.93 -18.29
C LEU A 444 9.61 2.55 -18.00
N THR A 445 8.62 1.71 -17.68
CA THR A 445 7.22 2.09 -17.39
C THR A 445 6.73 1.28 -16.21
N TRP A 446 5.60 1.65 -15.61
CA TRP A 446 4.96 0.89 -14.51
C TRP A 446 4.70 -0.59 -14.77
N MET A 447 4.65 -1.02 -16.04
CA MET A 447 4.64 -2.44 -16.39
C MET A 447 6.06 -3.03 -16.34
N ASP A 448 6.65 -3.11 -15.14
CA ASP A 448 8.09 -3.30 -14.90
C ASP A 448 8.52 -4.68 -14.39
N ALA A 449 7.63 -5.66 -14.37
CA ALA A 449 8.00 -7.02 -14.01
C ALA A 449 9.11 -7.61 -14.91
N CYS A 450 10.07 -8.30 -14.28
CA CYS A 450 11.21 -8.95 -14.93
C CYS A 450 11.31 -10.43 -14.54
N VAL A 451 11.78 -11.27 -15.47
CA VAL A 451 12.16 -12.68 -15.22
C VAL A 451 13.59 -12.88 -15.66
N GLY A 452 14.47 -13.33 -14.76
CA GLY A 452 15.90 -13.48 -15.05
C GLY A 452 16.58 -12.18 -15.48
N GLY A 453 16.11 -11.04 -14.97
CA GLY A 453 16.60 -9.71 -15.34
C GLY A 453 16.08 -9.17 -16.68
N LEU A 454 15.21 -9.91 -17.38
CA LEU A 454 14.61 -9.47 -18.65
C LEU A 454 13.18 -8.97 -18.44
N PRO A 455 12.81 -7.80 -18.99
CA PRO A 455 11.44 -7.30 -18.91
C PRO A 455 10.42 -8.25 -19.56
N VAL A 456 9.32 -8.53 -18.86
CA VAL A 456 8.21 -9.36 -19.37
C VAL A 456 7.37 -8.57 -20.38
N THR A 457 7.17 -7.29 -20.10
CA THR A 457 6.40 -6.34 -20.92
C THR A 457 7.29 -5.18 -21.35
N PRO A 458 8.25 -5.39 -22.27
CA PRO A 458 9.11 -4.32 -22.76
C PRO A 458 8.28 -3.34 -23.60
N ARG A 459 8.13 -2.11 -23.12
CA ARG A 459 7.34 -1.05 -23.76
C ARG A 459 8.25 0.03 -24.36
N TYR A 460 9.22 -0.41 -25.17
CA TYR A 460 10.10 0.48 -25.94
C TYR A 460 9.39 1.03 -27.16
N GLY A 461 9.67 2.28 -27.51
CA GLY A 461 8.90 3.07 -28.48
C GLY A 461 8.29 4.26 -27.76
N LYS A 462 7.04 4.58 -28.06
CA LYS A 462 6.31 5.70 -27.43
C LYS A 462 5.09 5.13 -26.71
N PRO A 463 5.18 4.79 -25.41
CA PRO A 463 4.03 4.34 -24.63
C PRO A 463 2.94 5.41 -24.51
N VAL A 464 1.69 4.98 -24.62
CA VAL A 464 0.53 5.88 -24.66
C VAL A 464 0.36 6.70 -23.37
N GLU A 465 0.55 6.09 -22.20
CA GLU A 465 0.36 6.76 -20.91
C GLU A 465 1.50 7.70 -20.54
N VAL A 466 2.74 7.38 -20.93
CA VAL A 466 3.88 8.29 -20.78
C VAL A 466 3.61 9.58 -21.57
N ASN A 467 3.06 9.45 -22.78
CA ASN A 467 2.74 10.60 -23.61
C ASN A 467 1.47 11.34 -23.13
N ALA A 468 0.51 10.65 -22.51
CA ALA A 468 -0.61 11.29 -21.85
C ALA A 468 -0.15 12.11 -20.63
N LEU A 469 0.76 11.56 -19.83
CA LEU A 469 1.39 12.26 -18.71
C LEU A 469 2.25 13.43 -19.17
N TRP A 470 3.00 13.28 -20.27
CA TRP A 470 3.80 14.36 -20.85
C TRP A 470 2.94 15.52 -21.34
N TYR A 471 1.83 15.23 -22.04
CA TYR A 471 0.85 16.25 -22.42
C TYR A 471 0.32 16.99 -21.19
N ASN A 472 0.01 16.27 -20.12
CA ASN A 472 -0.47 16.86 -18.87
C ASN A 472 0.61 17.62 -18.11
N ALA A 473 1.88 17.24 -18.22
CA ALA A 473 3.01 17.98 -17.65
C ALA A 473 3.19 19.33 -18.37
N LEU A 474 3.17 19.35 -19.71
CA LEU A 474 3.31 20.59 -20.50
C LEU A 474 2.14 21.56 -20.29
N THR A 475 0.92 21.04 -20.22
CA THR A 475 -0.27 21.87 -19.92
C THR A 475 -0.25 22.38 -18.47
N ALA A 476 0.23 21.59 -17.51
CA ALA A 476 0.47 22.06 -16.14
C ALA A 476 1.54 23.16 -16.10
N MET A 477 2.70 22.96 -16.75
CA MET A 477 3.78 23.95 -16.84
C MET A 477 3.30 25.25 -17.49
N THR A 478 2.47 25.16 -18.54
CA THR A 478 1.84 26.34 -19.15
C THR A 478 1.04 27.14 -18.10
N ARG A 479 0.23 26.47 -17.28
CA ARG A 479 -0.57 27.12 -16.23
C ARG A 479 0.30 27.66 -15.09
N PHE A 480 1.30 26.90 -14.65
CA PHE A 480 2.23 27.32 -13.60
C PHE A 480 3.05 28.54 -14.02
N ALA A 481 3.62 28.53 -15.23
CA ALA A 481 4.37 29.65 -15.75
C ALA A 481 3.50 30.92 -15.85
N ARG A 482 2.27 30.81 -16.37
CA ARG A 482 1.32 31.94 -16.37
C ARG A 482 1.02 32.44 -14.96
N ARG A 483 0.79 31.54 -14.01
CA ARG A 483 0.50 31.88 -12.60
C ARG A 483 1.69 32.61 -11.96
N LEU A 484 2.91 32.16 -12.23
CA LEU A 484 4.15 32.75 -11.74
C LEU A 484 4.67 33.92 -12.59
N ARG A 485 3.93 34.35 -13.62
CA ARG A 485 4.32 35.41 -14.57
C ARG A 485 5.67 35.13 -15.27
N ARG A 486 5.91 33.88 -15.62
CA ARG A 486 7.06 33.40 -16.41
C ARG A 486 6.65 33.11 -17.87
N PRO A 487 7.60 33.08 -18.82
CA PRO A 487 7.33 32.65 -20.20
C PRO A 487 6.67 31.26 -20.24
N TYR A 488 5.63 31.10 -21.06
CA TYR A 488 4.81 29.88 -21.09
C TYR A 488 4.53 29.38 -22.51
N GLU A 489 4.84 30.19 -23.52
CA GLU A 489 4.51 29.99 -24.93
C GLU A 489 5.17 28.72 -25.48
N ALA A 490 6.42 28.45 -25.07
CA ALA A 490 7.16 27.24 -25.46
C ALA A 490 6.43 25.97 -24.99
N TYR A 491 6.03 25.89 -23.71
CA TYR A 491 5.27 24.74 -23.20
C TYR A 491 3.92 24.57 -23.91
N ALA A 492 3.24 25.68 -24.19
CA ALA A 492 1.97 25.66 -24.92
C ALA A 492 2.13 25.18 -26.37
N GLU A 493 3.26 25.50 -27.03
CA GLU A 493 3.59 24.98 -28.35
C GLU A 493 3.93 23.49 -28.32
N MET A 494 4.77 23.05 -27.39
CA MET A 494 5.09 21.64 -27.21
C MET A 494 3.83 20.82 -26.95
N ALA A 495 2.91 21.32 -26.12
CA ALA A 495 1.63 20.65 -25.87
C ALA A 495 0.77 20.52 -27.13
N ARG A 496 0.77 21.54 -28.02
CA ARG A 496 0.09 21.48 -29.33
C ARG A 496 0.70 20.42 -30.24
N ARG A 497 2.04 20.32 -30.28
CA ARG A 497 2.75 19.29 -31.06
C ARG A 497 2.41 17.90 -30.54
N VAL A 498 2.52 17.68 -29.23
CA VAL A 498 2.13 16.41 -28.58
C VAL A 498 0.69 16.06 -28.92
N ARG A 499 -0.27 17.00 -28.81
CA ARG A 499 -1.68 16.75 -29.16
C ARG A 499 -1.85 16.30 -30.61
N HIS A 500 -1.13 16.91 -31.55
CA HIS A 500 -1.15 16.50 -32.96
C HIS A 500 -0.54 15.11 -33.13
N GLY A 501 0.65 14.87 -32.58
CA GLY A 501 1.34 13.57 -32.60
C GLY A 501 0.53 12.45 -31.93
N PHE A 502 -0.21 12.76 -30.87
CA PHE A 502 -1.06 11.80 -30.15
C PHE A 502 -2.16 11.22 -31.05
N GLY A 503 -2.52 11.92 -32.13
CA GLY A 503 -3.46 11.42 -33.14
C GLY A 503 -3.02 10.09 -33.77
N ARG A 504 -1.71 9.80 -33.79
CA ARG A 504 -1.10 8.57 -34.31
C ARG A 504 -1.46 7.32 -33.50
N TYR A 505 -1.83 7.45 -32.23
CA TYR A 505 -2.20 6.31 -31.40
C TYR A 505 -3.54 5.68 -31.80
N TRP A 506 -4.40 6.40 -32.54
CA TRP A 506 -5.75 5.91 -32.84
C TRP A 506 -5.73 4.75 -33.83
N ASP A 507 -6.18 3.60 -33.35
CA ASP A 507 -6.45 2.41 -34.15
C ASP A 507 -7.95 2.38 -34.49
N ALA A 508 -8.28 2.72 -35.73
CA ALA A 508 -9.67 2.83 -36.19
C ALA A 508 -10.38 1.48 -36.26
N GLU A 509 -9.64 0.39 -36.51
CA GLU A 509 -10.18 -0.97 -36.60
C GLU A 509 -10.48 -1.51 -35.20
N ALA A 510 -9.55 -1.33 -34.26
CA ALA A 510 -9.74 -1.76 -32.88
C ALA A 510 -10.72 -0.86 -32.09
N GLY A 511 -10.97 0.37 -32.56
CA GLY A 511 -11.75 1.37 -31.81
C GLY A 511 -11.06 1.79 -30.51
N ALA A 512 -9.72 1.70 -30.47
CA ALA A 512 -8.89 1.87 -29.29
C ALA A 512 -7.59 2.61 -29.64
N LEU A 513 -6.69 2.77 -28.66
CA LEU A 513 -5.36 3.29 -28.90
C LEU A 513 -4.35 2.14 -28.98
N HIS A 514 -3.36 2.26 -29.87
CA HIS A 514 -2.12 1.50 -29.76
C HIS A 514 -1.50 1.76 -28.37
N ASP A 515 -1.06 0.70 -27.70
CA ASP A 515 -0.43 0.80 -26.39
C ASP A 515 0.97 1.44 -26.49
N VAL A 516 1.69 1.14 -27.58
CA VAL A 516 3.02 1.67 -27.89
C VAL A 516 3.12 1.96 -29.39
N LEU A 517 3.65 3.13 -29.76
CA LEU A 517 4.04 3.44 -31.15
C LEU A 517 5.53 3.27 -31.36
N ASP A 518 5.96 3.09 -32.62
CA ASP A 518 7.36 3.08 -33.02
C ASP A 518 8.22 2.10 -32.19
N GLY A 519 7.63 1.00 -31.73
CA GLY A 519 8.32 -0.05 -31.01
C GLY A 519 9.19 -0.91 -31.93
N PRO A 520 10.01 -1.82 -31.38
CA PRO A 520 10.92 -2.66 -32.17
C PRO A 520 10.23 -3.50 -33.25
N ARG A 521 8.94 -3.80 -33.07
CA ARG A 521 8.10 -4.56 -34.02
C ARG A 521 7.00 -3.70 -34.67
N GLY A 522 7.12 -2.37 -34.61
CA GLY A 522 6.06 -1.44 -35.02
C GLY A 522 5.13 -1.04 -33.89
N ALA A 523 3.90 -0.65 -34.22
CA ALA A 523 2.87 -0.29 -33.24
C ALA A 523 2.32 -1.54 -32.54
N ASP A 524 2.13 -1.46 -31.21
CA ASP A 524 1.49 -2.52 -30.42
C ASP A 524 0.00 -2.20 -30.23
N SER A 525 -0.89 -2.98 -30.85
CA SER A 525 -2.35 -2.84 -30.72
C SER A 525 -2.93 -3.62 -29.52
N ALA A 526 -2.11 -4.12 -28.59
CA ALA A 526 -2.60 -4.78 -27.39
C ALA A 526 -3.59 -3.90 -26.61
N LEU A 527 -4.77 -4.42 -26.34
CA LEU A 527 -5.76 -3.75 -25.52
C LEU A 527 -5.32 -3.79 -24.04
N ARG A 528 -4.74 -2.68 -23.60
CA ARG A 528 -4.24 -2.47 -22.23
C ARG A 528 -4.92 -1.27 -21.57
N PRO A 529 -4.92 -1.18 -20.23
CA PRO A 529 -5.60 -0.09 -19.52
C PRO A 529 -4.84 1.24 -19.56
N ASN A 530 -3.58 1.26 -20.04
CA ASN A 530 -2.72 2.45 -20.11
C ASN A 530 -3.39 3.64 -20.83
N GLN A 531 -4.13 3.36 -21.90
CA GLN A 531 -4.89 4.35 -22.66
C GLN A 531 -5.95 5.09 -21.83
N LEU A 532 -6.44 4.52 -20.71
CA LEU A 532 -7.35 5.22 -19.80
C LEU A 532 -6.70 6.45 -19.16
N LEU A 533 -5.37 6.51 -19.04
CA LEU A 533 -4.67 7.70 -18.55
C LEU A 533 -4.81 8.89 -19.52
N ALA A 534 -4.96 8.66 -20.82
CA ALA A 534 -5.28 9.72 -21.78
C ALA A 534 -6.69 10.31 -21.60
N LEU A 535 -7.57 9.65 -20.84
CA LEU A 535 -8.94 10.07 -20.56
C LEU A 535 -9.12 10.58 -19.12
N SER A 536 -8.43 9.95 -18.16
CA SER A 536 -8.61 10.16 -16.73
C SER A 536 -7.70 11.23 -16.12
N LEU A 537 -6.65 11.64 -16.83
CA LEU A 537 -5.87 12.81 -16.46
C LEU A 537 -6.67 14.10 -16.71
N PRO A 538 -6.30 15.23 -16.07
CA PRO A 538 -7.02 16.50 -16.17
C PRO A 538 -7.26 16.98 -17.60
N ASP A 539 -6.24 16.87 -18.44
CA ASP A 539 -6.26 17.30 -19.83
C ASP A 539 -6.13 16.08 -20.75
N SER A 540 -6.95 16.04 -21.80
CA SER A 540 -6.93 14.94 -22.76
C SER A 540 -6.50 15.45 -24.14
N PRO A 541 -5.52 14.80 -24.79
CA PRO A 541 -5.15 15.13 -26.16
C PRO A 541 -6.16 14.60 -27.19
N LEU A 542 -7.13 13.78 -26.78
CA LEU A 542 -8.05 13.08 -27.67
C LEU A 542 -9.37 13.85 -27.91
N PRO A 543 -9.91 13.80 -29.14
CA PRO A 543 -11.27 14.24 -29.43
C PRO A 543 -12.32 13.43 -28.65
N ALA A 544 -13.47 14.04 -28.36
CA ALA A 544 -14.53 13.46 -27.54
C ALA A 544 -15.02 12.08 -28.03
N ALA A 545 -15.20 11.90 -29.34
CA ALA A 545 -15.66 10.62 -29.91
C ALA A 545 -14.68 9.46 -29.64
N ARG A 546 -13.36 9.71 -29.79
CA ARG A 546 -12.33 8.70 -29.52
C ARG A 546 -12.24 8.35 -28.04
N ARG A 547 -12.43 9.32 -27.14
CA ARG A 547 -12.48 9.07 -25.69
C ARG A 547 -13.61 8.10 -25.33
N ARG A 548 -14.78 8.25 -25.95
CA ARG A 548 -15.91 7.36 -25.72
C ARG A 548 -15.62 5.92 -26.17
N ALA A 549 -15.09 5.75 -27.39
CA ALA A 549 -14.75 4.44 -27.91
C ALA A 549 -13.71 3.70 -27.03
N VAL A 550 -12.63 4.39 -26.64
CA VAL A 550 -11.59 3.85 -25.74
C VAL A 550 -12.18 3.42 -24.40
N LEU A 551 -13.03 4.26 -23.80
CA LEU A 551 -13.67 3.95 -22.51
C LEU A 551 -14.55 2.70 -22.63
N GLU A 552 -15.42 2.64 -23.64
CA GLU A 552 -16.33 1.52 -23.86
C GLU A 552 -15.55 0.22 -24.07
N ARG A 553 -14.47 0.25 -24.87
CA ARG A 553 -13.62 -0.91 -25.13
C ARG A 553 -12.86 -1.39 -23.88
N CYS A 554 -12.21 -0.48 -23.14
CA CYS A 554 -11.52 -0.83 -21.91
C CYS A 554 -12.48 -1.37 -20.85
N THR A 555 -13.66 -0.76 -20.70
CA THR A 555 -14.68 -1.22 -19.74
C THR A 555 -15.14 -2.64 -20.06
N ALA A 556 -15.44 -2.93 -21.32
CA ALA A 556 -15.98 -4.24 -21.72
C ALA A 556 -14.98 -5.39 -21.55
N HIS A 557 -13.68 -5.16 -21.73
CA HIS A 557 -12.68 -6.24 -21.78
C HIS A 557 -11.78 -6.34 -20.54
N LEU A 558 -11.51 -5.21 -19.89
CA LEU A 558 -10.50 -5.14 -18.84
C LEU A 558 -11.09 -5.05 -17.43
N LEU A 559 -12.32 -4.56 -17.28
CA LEU A 559 -12.92 -4.39 -15.96
C LEU A 559 -13.18 -5.75 -15.30
N VAL A 560 -12.79 -5.84 -14.03
CA VAL A 560 -13.18 -6.91 -13.10
C VAL A 560 -13.65 -6.27 -11.79
N PRO A 561 -14.35 -7.01 -10.91
CA PRO A 561 -14.70 -6.48 -9.59
C PRO A 561 -13.45 -6.02 -8.83
N GLY A 562 -13.31 -4.70 -8.64
CA GLY A 562 -12.22 -4.10 -7.85
C GLY A 562 -10.93 -3.73 -8.61
N GLY A 563 -10.84 -3.94 -9.92
CA GLY A 563 -9.62 -3.60 -10.68
C GLY A 563 -9.77 -3.65 -12.20
N LEU A 564 -8.67 -3.40 -12.94
CA LEU A 564 -8.60 -3.63 -14.39
C LEU A 564 -7.46 -4.57 -14.75
N ARG A 565 -7.74 -5.57 -15.60
CA ARG A 565 -6.75 -6.44 -16.23
C ARG A 565 -5.70 -5.61 -16.96
N SER A 566 -4.44 -5.97 -16.79
CA SER A 566 -3.32 -5.33 -17.48
C SER A 566 -3.26 -5.64 -18.98
N LEU A 567 -3.95 -6.69 -19.44
CA LEU A 567 -4.06 -7.13 -20.82
C LEU A 567 -5.43 -7.79 -21.04
N ALA A 568 -6.02 -7.61 -22.22
CA ALA A 568 -7.31 -8.21 -22.57
C ALA A 568 -7.24 -9.76 -22.65
N PRO A 569 -8.29 -10.48 -22.21
CA PRO A 569 -8.29 -11.95 -22.19
C PRO A 569 -8.21 -12.65 -23.55
N ASP A 570 -8.53 -11.95 -24.64
CA ASP A 570 -8.47 -12.46 -26.01
C ASP A 570 -7.05 -12.42 -26.60
N ASP A 571 -6.11 -11.75 -25.95
CA ASP A 571 -4.70 -11.74 -26.35
C ASP A 571 -4.03 -13.08 -25.98
N PRO A 572 -3.29 -13.74 -26.89
CA PRO A 572 -2.64 -15.03 -26.63
C PRO A 572 -1.58 -14.98 -25.53
N ARG A 573 -1.10 -13.79 -25.14
CA ARG A 573 -0.16 -13.59 -24.03
C ARG A 573 -0.86 -13.52 -22.67
N TYR A 574 -2.20 -13.54 -22.65
CA TYR A 574 -2.98 -13.36 -21.44
C TYR A 574 -2.69 -14.43 -20.37
N ARG A 575 -2.39 -13.96 -19.15
CA ARG A 575 -2.13 -14.74 -17.94
C ARG A 575 -2.90 -14.14 -16.78
N GLY A 576 -4.13 -14.60 -16.59
CA GLY A 576 -5.06 -14.04 -15.61
C GLY A 576 -4.87 -14.48 -14.16
N ARG A 577 -3.97 -15.42 -13.87
CA ARG A 577 -3.67 -15.87 -12.49
C ARG A 577 -2.23 -15.49 -12.13
N GLY A 578 -2.07 -14.70 -11.07
CA GLY A 578 -0.79 -14.14 -10.62
C GLY A 578 -0.17 -14.87 -9.43
N GLY A 579 -0.49 -16.16 -9.23
CA GLY A 579 0.08 -17.01 -8.17
C GLY A 579 1.32 -17.78 -8.61
N GLY A 580 1.91 -18.54 -7.69
CA GLY A 580 3.09 -19.39 -7.95
C GLY A 580 4.42 -18.73 -7.61
N GLY A 581 5.51 -19.28 -8.14
CA GLY A 581 6.88 -18.82 -7.90
C GLY A 581 7.17 -17.42 -8.44
N GLU A 582 8.31 -16.83 -8.09
CA GLU A 582 8.67 -15.46 -8.51
C GLU A 582 8.58 -15.25 -10.03
N GLY A 583 9.10 -16.20 -10.82
CA GLY A 583 9.05 -16.14 -12.27
C GLY A 583 7.63 -16.17 -12.83
N GLU A 584 6.74 -17.01 -12.27
CA GLU A 584 5.33 -17.11 -12.72
C GLU A 584 4.56 -15.84 -12.40
N ARG A 585 4.73 -15.31 -11.18
CA ARG A 585 4.10 -14.05 -10.76
C ARG A 585 4.56 -12.89 -11.63
N ALA A 586 5.87 -12.75 -11.84
CA ALA A 586 6.43 -11.70 -12.70
C ALA A 586 5.92 -11.82 -14.15
N ALA A 587 5.82 -13.05 -14.66
CA ALA A 587 5.37 -13.29 -16.02
C ALA A 587 3.86 -13.04 -16.23
N ALA A 588 3.06 -13.00 -15.16
CA ALA A 588 1.63 -12.67 -15.18
C ALA A 588 1.33 -11.21 -14.79
N ALA A 589 2.20 -10.57 -13.99
CA ALA A 589 1.99 -9.27 -13.34
C ALA A 589 1.43 -8.18 -14.26
N HIS A 590 1.92 -8.09 -15.50
CA HIS A 590 1.40 -7.16 -16.51
C HIS A 590 0.92 -7.85 -17.77
N GLN A 591 0.60 -9.14 -17.69
CA GLN A 591 0.06 -9.92 -18.81
C GLN A 591 -1.33 -10.48 -18.50
N GLY A 592 -2.01 -10.06 -17.44
CA GLY A 592 -3.41 -10.42 -17.23
C GLY A 592 -3.92 -10.20 -15.82
N THR A 593 -3.03 -10.08 -14.83
CA THR A 593 -3.34 -9.60 -13.48
C THR A 593 -4.13 -8.29 -13.53
N ALA A 594 -5.13 -8.16 -12.66
CA ALA A 594 -5.92 -6.96 -12.53
C ALA A 594 -5.37 -6.04 -11.45
N TRP A 595 -5.13 -4.77 -11.79
CA TRP A 595 -4.56 -3.79 -10.87
C TRP A 595 -5.64 -2.89 -10.26
N VAL A 596 -5.59 -2.72 -8.94
CA VAL A 596 -6.63 -1.99 -8.18
C VAL A 596 -6.57 -0.47 -8.45
N TRP A 597 -5.36 0.09 -8.55
CA TRP A 597 -5.16 1.53 -8.74
C TRP A 597 -5.74 2.07 -10.06
N LEU A 598 -5.97 1.21 -11.05
CA LEU A 598 -6.55 1.59 -12.34
C LEU A 598 -8.07 1.79 -12.30
N LEU A 599 -8.79 1.16 -11.37
CA LEU A 599 -10.24 1.30 -11.28
C LEU A 599 -10.68 2.75 -11.00
N PRO A 600 -10.01 3.49 -10.09
CA PRO A 600 -10.15 4.93 -9.97
C PRO A 600 -10.03 5.71 -11.29
N HIS A 601 -9.06 5.37 -12.14
CA HIS A 601 -8.89 6.03 -13.44
C HIS A 601 -10.04 5.72 -14.39
N LEU A 602 -10.57 4.49 -14.38
CA LEU A 602 -11.77 4.16 -15.15
C LEU A 602 -12.97 4.98 -14.69
N ALA A 603 -13.20 5.10 -13.38
CA ALA A 603 -14.30 5.90 -12.83
C ALA A 603 -14.18 7.39 -13.20
N LEU A 604 -12.97 7.95 -13.11
CA LEU A 604 -12.67 9.32 -13.53
C LEU A 604 -12.87 9.53 -15.04
N ALA A 605 -12.44 8.58 -15.87
CA ALA A 605 -12.67 8.61 -17.32
C ALA A 605 -14.18 8.52 -17.64
N HIS A 606 -14.90 7.63 -16.95
CA HIS A 606 -16.35 7.47 -17.11
C HIS A 606 -17.10 8.78 -16.85
N HIS A 607 -16.82 9.45 -15.74
CA HIS A 607 -17.43 10.74 -15.45
C HIS A 607 -17.07 11.81 -16.48
N ARG A 608 -15.82 11.87 -16.95
CA ARG A 608 -15.40 12.86 -17.95
C ARG A 608 -16.04 12.65 -19.32
N VAL A 609 -16.34 11.40 -19.69
CA VAL A 609 -16.94 11.06 -21.00
C VAL A 609 -18.47 11.16 -20.96
N HIS A 610 -19.10 10.57 -19.95
CA HIS A 610 -20.57 10.46 -19.88
C HIS A 610 -21.23 11.56 -19.05
N HIS A 611 -20.44 12.30 -18.25
CA HIS A 611 -20.94 13.26 -17.26
C HIS A 611 -21.89 12.63 -16.24
N ASP A 612 -21.81 11.30 -16.07
CA ASP A 612 -22.58 10.55 -15.09
C ASP A 612 -21.74 10.31 -13.84
N ARG A 613 -22.01 11.12 -12.82
CA ARG A 613 -21.36 11.03 -11.51
C ARG A 613 -21.79 9.80 -10.73
N ALA A 614 -23.05 9.41 -10.81
CA ALA A 614 -23.59 8.31 -10.01
C ALA A 614 -23.00 6.97 -10.48
N ALA A 615 -23.01 6.73 -11.80
CA ALA A 615 -22.38 5.54 -12.38
C ALA A 615 -20.86 5.50 -12.12
N ALA A 616 -20.18 6.65 -12.18
CA ALA A 616 -18.74 6.71 -11.86
C ALA A 616 -18.45 6.37 -10.39
N LEU A 617 -19.28 6.81 -9.45
CA LEU A 617 -19.14 6.44 -8.03
C LEU A 617 -19.45 4.94 -7.80
N ALA A 618 -20.45 4.40 -8.50
CA ALA A 618 -20.81 2.99 -8.41
C ALA A 618 -19.66 2.06 -8.86
N LEU A 619 -18.84 2.48 -9.84
CA LEU A 619 -17.63 1.74 -10.23
C LEU A 619 -16.62 1.58 -9.09
N LEU A 620 -16.63 2.45 -8.07
CA LEU A 620 -15.71 2.37 -6.92
C LEU A 620 -16.25 1.53 -5.76
N GLU A 621 -17.54 1.21 -5.73
CA GLU A 621 -18.16 0.45 -4.63
C GLU A 621 -17.50 -0.92 -4.35
N PRO A 622 -17.07 -1.70 -5.37
CA PRO A 622 -16.37 -2.97 -5.13
C PRO A 622 -15.08 -2.85 -4.29
N LEU A 623 -14.45 -1.66 -4.25
CA LEU A 623 -13.28 -1.42 -3.40
C LEU A 623 -13.62 -1.56 -1.91
N GLY A 624 -14.86 -1.25 -1.51
CA GLY A 624 -15.31 -1.42 -0.13
C GLY A 624 -15.28 -2.88 0.33
N ALA A 625 -15.68 -3.81 -0.54
CA ALA A 625 -15.66 -5.24 -0.26
C ALA A 625 -14.23 -5.81 -0.17
N LEU A 626 -13.26 -5.21 -0.87
CA LEU A 626 -11.86 -5.63 -0.79
C LEU A 626 -11.24 -5.39 0.59
N LEU A 627 -11.76 -4.43 1.37
CA LEU A 627 -11.27 -4.11 2.72
C LEU A 627 -11.46 -5.25 3.73
N GLU A 628 -12.17 -6.33 3.38
CA GLU A 628 -12.45 -7.47 4.27
C GLU A 628 -11.79 -8.78 3.80
N ARG A 629 -11.14 -8.78 2.63
CA ARG A 629 -10.75 -10.02 1.93
C ARG A 629 -9.26 -10.37 2.00
N HIS A 630 -8.37 -9.38 2.11
CA HIS A 630 -6.91 -9.57 2.09
C HIS A 630 -6.29 -8.80 3.25
N GLY A 631 -5.75 -7.60 3.03
CA GLY A 631 -5.39 -6.67 4.11
C GLY A 631 -6.62 -5.98 4.68
N VAL A 632 -7.08 -6.43 5.84
CA VAL A 632 -8.29 -5.89 6.47
C VAL A 632 -8.09 -4.40 6.77
N GLY A 633 -8.98 -3.57 6.20
CA GLY A 633 -8.93 -2.11 6.32
C GLY A 633 -8.07 -1.38 5.29
N ALA A 634 -7.39 -2.08 4.37
CA ALA A 634 -6.59 -1.49 3.29
C ALA A 634 -6.92 -2.12 1.93
N LEU A 635 -6.46 -1.49 0.84
CA LEU A 635 -6.61 -2.04 -0.51
C LEU A 635 -5.37 -2.83 -0.91
N PRO A 636 -5.54 -4.02 -1.52
CA PRO A 636 -4.42 -4.81 -2.03
C PRO A 636 -3.81 -4.14 -3.26
N GLU A 637 -2.60 -4.59 -3.61
CA GLU A 637 -1.90 -4.16 -4.82
C GLU A 637 -2.64 -4.55 -6.10
N CYS A 638 -3.01 -5.82 -6.21
CA CYS A 638 -3.63 -6.39 -7.39
C CYS A 638 -4.56 -7.56 -7.06
N LEU A 639 -5.21 -8.09 -8.10
CA LEU A 639 -6.15 -9.20 -8.08
C LEU A 639 -5.81 -10.14 -9.25
N ASP A 640 -6.17 -11.42 -9.14
CA ASP A 640 -6.24 -12.29 -10.31
C ASP A 640 -7.19 -11.67 -11.36
N GLY A 641 -6.75 -11.57 -12.61
CA GLY A 641 -7.59 -11.09 -13.71
C GLY A 641 -8.63 -12.11 -14.17
N SER A 642 -8.43 -13.38 -13.87
CA SER A 642 -9.42 -14.44 -14.09
C SER A 642 -10.24 -14.70 -12.81
N PRO A 643 -11.50 -15.13 -12.92
CA PRO A 643 -12.29 -15.56 -11.77
C PRO A 643 -11.54 -16.61 -10.91
N PRO A 644 -11.64 -16.54 -9.57
CA PRO A 644 -12.56 -15.72 -8.77
C PRO A 644 -12.02 -14.34 -8.34
N HIS A 645 -11.01 -13.78 -9.04
CA HIS A 645 -10.41 -12.48 -8.71
C HIS A 645 -9.90 -12.39 -7.27
N ALA A 646 -9.10 -13.38 -6.88
CA ALA A 646 -8.47 -13.41 -5.57
C ALA A 646 -7.48 -12.23 -5.44
N PRO A 647 -7.45 -11.52 -4.30
CA PRO A 647 -6.42 -10.53 -4.02
C PRO A 647 -5.01 -11.12 -4.04
N ARG A 648 -4.06 -10.33 -4.53
CA ARG A 648 -2.65 -10.69 -4.72
C ARG A 648 -1.75 -9.50 -4.37
N GLY A 649 -0.45 -9.78 -4.27
CA GLY A 649 0.56 -8.76 -3.98
C GLY A 649 0.46 -8.24 -2.55
N ALA A 650 0.96 -7.03 -2.35
CA ALA A 650 0.97 -6.37 -1.04
C ALA A 650 -0.45 -6.23 -0.48
N ILE A 651 -0.61 -6.46 0.82
CA ILE A 651 -1.92 -6.39 1.52
C ILE A 651 -2.44 -4.95 1.63
N ALA A 652 -1.52 -3.99 1.62
CA ALA A 652 -1.82 -2.57 1.67
C ALA A 652 -0.93 -1.85 0.65
N HIS A 653 -1.55 -1.25 -0.37
CA HIS A 653 -0.83 -0.59 -1.46
C HIS A 653 -1.16 0.91 -1.52
N ALA A 654 -0.13 1.75 -1.42
CA ALA A 654 -0.27 3.21 -1.33
C ALA A 654 -0.94 3.78 -2.57
N TRP A 655 -0.54 3.30 -3.76
CA TRP A 655 -1.10 3.74 -5.03
C TRP A 655 -2.60 3.40 -5.14
N ALA A 656 -2.99 2.19 -4.70
CA ALA A 656 -4.39 1.77 -4.73
C ALA A 656 -5.27 2.62 -3.80
N VAL A 657 -4.83 2.85 -2.55
CA VAL A 657 -5.54 3.68 -1.56
C VAL A 657 -5.57 5.15 -2.00
N GLY A 658 -4.44 5.67 -2.49
CA GLY A 658 -4.29 7.04 -2.96
C GLY A 658 -5.22 7.34 -4.14
N GLU A 659 -5.17 6.56 -5.21
CA GLU A 659 -6.02 6.81 -6.38
C GLU A 659 -7.51 6.64 -6.06
N ALA A 660 -7.88 5.67 -5.21
CA ALA A 660 -9.26 5.51 -4.75
C ALA A 660 -9.78 6.74 -4.00
N LEU A 661 -9.00 7.26 -3.04
CA LEU A 661 -9.34 8.50 -2.33
C LEU A 661 -9.38 9.68 -3.29
N HIS A 662 -8.41 9.81 -4.20
CA HIS A 662 -8.37 10.90 -5.16
C HIS A 662 -9.62 10.92 -6.05
N ALA A 663 -9.93 9.80 -6.71
CA ALA A 663 -11.07 9.67 -7.59
C ALA A 663 -12.39 9.89 -6.85
N TRP A 664 -12.58 9.27 -5.69
CA TRP A 664 -13.81 9.42 -4.93
C TRP A 664 -14.07 10.89 -4.56
N HIS A 665 -13.05 11.62 -4.09
CA HIS A 665 -13.19 13.04 -3.75
C HIS A 665 -13.42 13.92 -4.98
N ALA A 666 -12.74 13.65 -6.09
CA ALA A 666 -12.94 14.39 -7.34
C ALA A 666 -14.38 14.22 -7.86
N LEU A 667 -14.93 13.00 -7.80
CA LEU A 667 -16.31 12.70 -8.19
C LEU A 667 -17.33 13.28 -7.19
N ALA A 668 -17.04 13.22 -5.89
CA ALA A 668 -17.91 13.76 -4.84
C ALA A 668 -18.03 15.30 -4.92
N ALA A 669 -16.96 15.98 -5.34
CA ALA A 669 -16.94 17.43 -5.54
C ALA A 669 -17.51 17.88 -6.90
N ALA A 670 -17.68 16.96 -7.87
CA ALA A 670 -18.17 17.31 -9.19
C ALA A 670 -19.62 17.83 -9.13
N PRO A 671 -19.94 18.97 -9.77
CA PRO A 671 -21.29 19.53 -9.75
C PRO A 671 -22.28 18.57 -10.39
N ALA A 672 -23.41 18.32 -9.73
CA ALA A 672 -24.49 17.55 -10.31
C ALA A 672 -25.14 18.35 -11.45
N ARG A 673 -24.86 18.01 -12.70
CA ARG A 673 -25.68 18.48 -13.83
C ARG A 673 -26.90 17.57 -13.95
N ARG A 674 -28.08 18.18 -14.05
CA ARG A 674 -29.35 17.50 -14.36
C ARG A 674 -29.14 16.69 -15.64
N ALA A 675 -29.09 15.37 -15.54
CA ALA A 675 -29.01 14.50 -16.70
C ALA A 675 -30.24 14.76 -17.58
N ALA A 676 -30.02 15.05 -18.88
CA ALA A 676 -31.08 14.90 -19.86
C ALA A 676 -31.52 13.43 -19.81
N ARG A 677 -32.81 13.18 -19.58
CA ARG A 677 -33.39 11.83 -19.49
C ARG A 677 -32.94 10.99 -20.70
N ALA A 678 -31.98 10.11 -20.49
CA ALA A 678 -31.72 8.98 -21.38
C ALA A 678 -32.35 7.75 -20.73
N ALA A 679 -33.17 7.04 -21.50
CA ALA A 679 -33.91 5.86 -21.05
C ALA A 679 -32.97 4.75 -20.53
N PRO A 680 -33.38 3.96 -19.53
CA PRO A 680 -32.53 2.94 -18.93
C PRO A 680 -32.25 1.82 -19.94
N ARG A 681 -30.97 1.60 -20.28
CA ARG A 681 -30.52 0.31 -20.81
C ARG A 681 -30.09 -0.54 -19.63
N ALA A 682 -30.80 -1.63 -19.41
CA ALA A 682 -30.50 -2.62 -18.39
C ALA A 682 -29.09 -3.21 -18.63
N LEU A 683 -28.20 -3.02 -17.65
CA LEU A 683 -27.04 -3.88 -17.45
C LEU A 683 -27.58 -5.17 -16.80
N SER A 684 -27.85 -6.19 -17.61
CA SER A 684 -28.06 -7.56 -17.14
C SER A 684 -26.96 -8.46 -17.68
N ALA A 685 -26.59 -9.45 -16.86
CA ALA A 685 -25.68 -10.56 -17.12
C ALA A 685 -24.22 -10.35 -16.69
N VAL A 686 -23.97 -10.61 -15.40
CA VAL A 686 -22.84 -11.44 -14.95
C VAL A 686 -23.37 -12.44 -13.92
N GLU A 687 -23.99 -13.51 -14.40
CA GLU A 687 -24.08 -14.80 -13.74
C GLU A 687 -23.77 -15.87 -14.80
N ALA A 688 -22.49 -16.25 -14.85
CA ALA A 688 -21.95 -17.55 -15.29
C ALA A 688 -20.43 -17.54 -15.08
#